data_AF-A0A9E7C2F3-F1
#
_entry.id   AF-A0A9E7C2F3-F1
#
_cell.length_a   1.000
_cell.length_b   1.000
_cell.length_c   1.000
_cell.angle_alpha   90.00
_cell.angle_beta   90.00
_cell.angle_gamma   90.00
#
_symmetry.space_group_name_H-M   'P 1'
#
loop_
_entity.id
_entity.type
_entity.pdbx_description
1 polymer ?
#
loop_
_entity_poly.entity_id
_entity_poly.type
_entity_poly.pdbx_seq_one_letter_code
_entity_poly.pdbx_strand_id
1 'polypeptide(L)'
;MNVWLSRRRVGTTLMLATVACLIWTGLAPSTAGARVPSVKRIENLAKNAYIWGLAPEFVYRFEKYNDLVTAKRNTLGGGGGVAAAWNNNATNAGDASVLYLNSMMDLSGKKGRGRTKELVLTVPPSANDYYVVNLLDDFINSVGSIGTRTTPSTTPQTYLIAGPTSRYAHRRTVQIHGFRYRVMATDTDLNWMLIRIRADSLVPPSDPASTASIQTNVVERFGMTTLRRFEARGHRPKYFEPNQYTPTDKQKQRAQHWHNAPQDAVAFLKQLGQSLKLNPLPTARTGLNGIPLNTLPDWVVPQAGARTVFRNPAFGQKHTLARFKPIGLTANGFRIPRHWRQKQLTALQNGFLAGNTKLTDKLSTAGAVRKTNYWSYLNANVGTYPNTHQGYLYRGIIVLEGGSANMPQDAVYAQINNLNGQSSTQLKGDNTYKLTFKPPHSGTVDLPAIGSLPPTVNDSSGNPKGFWSIHVYQTDTSESAAPFLTQPSVLNTSYSSANLDVTAVDPSTDTLTVRLPPTPWGPLLASTPVLFGPTAAQYGLTPNTPYYIVEDATSNADGTYSFQVSTLWRQDVSSGDVPIQGTDPGQYGGPGPIVPLQDPGGTVNLQWGPIQPVSQLGSQQLTSGRLARNPDGSVTIWIAPTLPAGAPATNWIPTPSAAYYESIYQDDQDPDIKQPMPTSIRPLIRMYYPTPGNTPPSILPPPNGPLQATYVFPKLEQVNAPAP
;
A
#
# COMPACT_ATOMS: atom_id res chain seq x y z
N MET A 1 -21.20 -13.25 -62.85
CA MET A 1 -21.02 -14.32 -63.87
C MET A 1 -20.40 -13.70 -65.12
N ASN A 2 -19.72 -14.49 -65.95
CA ASN A 2 -19.15 -14.14 -67.27
C ASN A 2 -18.14 -12.97 -67.23
N VAL A 3 -16.80 -13.13 -67.11
CA VAL A 3 -15.81 -14.02 -67.76
C VAL A 3 -15.51 -13.65 -69.23
N TRP A 4 -14.34 -13.07 -69.49
CA TRP A 4 -13.29 -13.66 -70.34
C TRP A 4 -11.94 -12.90 -70.27
N LEU A 5 -10.87 -13.50 -70.79
CA LEU A 5 -9.51 -12.93 -70.84
C LEU A 5 -9.14 -12.47 -72.26
N SER A 6 -8.08 -11.67 -72.39
CA SER A 6 -7.10 -11.92 -73.46
C SER A 6 -5.68 -11.58 -73.01
N ARG A 7 -4.69 -12.20 -73.65
CA ARG A 7 -3.24 -11.94 -73.47
C ARG A 7 -2.68 -11.42 -74.78
N ARG A 8 -1.57 -10.68 -74.71
CA ARG A 8 -0.55 -10.68 -75.79
C ARG A 8 0.83 -11.01 -75.21
N ARG A 9 1.63 -11.66 -76.05
CA ARG A 9 3.06 -12.02 -75.90
C ARG A 9 3.70 -11.88 -77.29
N VAL A 10 5.02 -12.03 -77.36
CA VAL A 10 5.98 -11.92 -78.51
C VAL A 10 6.88 -10.69 -78.30
N GLY A 11 8.20 -10.75 -78.55
CA GLY A 11 8.99 -11.79 -79.21
C GLY A 11 10.23 -12.28 -78.45
N THR A 12 11.16 -12.88 -79.19
CA THR A 12 12.32 -13.65 -78.70
C THR A 12 13.47 -13.53 -79.69
N THR A 13 14.72 -13.57 -79.21
CA THR A 13 15.92 -13.65 -80.06
C THR A 13 16.83 -14.79 -79.58
N LEU A 14 17.51 -15.44 -80.53
CA LEU A 14 18.41 -16.59 -80.35
C LEU A 14 19.85 -16.08 -79.98
N MET A 15 20.94 -16.87 -79.80
CA MET A 15 21.27 -18.20 -80.34
C MET A 15 22.47 -18.88 -79.65
N LEU A 16 22.50 -20.23 -79.70
CA LEU A 16 23.67 -21.14 -79.66
C LEU A 16 24.58 -21.23 -78.41
N ALA A 17 25.42 -22.29 -78.44
CA ALA A 17 25.56 -23.25 -77.34
C ALA A 17 26.78 -24.20 -77.50
N THR A 18 27.27 -24.78 -76.40
CA THR A 18 28.05 -26.04 -76.34
C THR A 18 28.05 -26.64 -74.91
N VAL A 19 28.58 -27.86 -74.73
CA VAL A 19 28.35 -28.75 -73.57
C VAL A 19 29.60 -28.91 -72.67
N ALA A 20 29.40 -28.99 -71.35
CA ALA A 20 30.37 -29.50 -70.37
C ALA A 20 29.65 -30.20 -69.19
N CYS A 21 30.39 -30.99 -68.40
CA CYS A 21 29.84 -32.04 -67.53
C CYS A 21 29.31 -31.63 -66.15
N LEU A 22 28.56 -32.57 -65.56
CA LEU A 22 28.06 -32.62 -64.17
C LEU A 22 29.05 -32.15 -63.09
N ILE A 23 28.59 -31.26 -62.21
CA ILE A 23 28.75 -31.44 -60.75
C ILE A 23 27.41 -31.09 -60.08
N TRP A 24 26.85 -32.01 -59.29
CA TRP A 24 25.59 -31.79 -58.56
C TRP A 24 25.90 -31.34 -57.13
N THR A 25 26.15 -30.05 -56.92
CA THR A 25 26.33 -29.48 -55.57
C THR A 25 24.99 -29.18 -54.93
N GLY A 26 24.66 -29.95 -53.88
CA GLY A 26 23.43 -29.73 -53.11
C GLY A 26 23.43 -28.39 -52.40
N LEU A 27 22.56 -27.47 -52.81
CA LEU A 27 22.27 -26.22 -52.10
C LEU A 27 21.55 -26.52 -50.79
N ALA A 28 22.32 -26.84 -49.75
CA ALA A 28 21.80 -26.91 -48.38
C ALA A 28 21.15 -25.56 -48.00
N PRO A 29 19.99 -25.57 -47.32
CA PRO A 29 19.33 -24.33 -46.91
C PRO A 29 20.24 -23.57 -45.94
N SER A 30 20.55 -22.32 -46.29
CA SER A 30 21.48 -21.50 -45.52
C SER A 30 20.91 -21.17 -44.14
N THR A 31 21.30 -21.96 -43.13
CA THR A 31 20.96 -21.71 -41.73
C THR A 31 21.68 -20.45 -41.25
N ALA A 32 21.07 -19.28 -41.49
CA ALA A 32 21.50 -17.99 -40.97
C ALA A 32 21.41 -17.99 -39.44
N GLY A 33 22.42 -18.57 -38.80
CA GLY A 33 22.49 -18.73 -37.35
C GLY A 33 22.36 -17.38 -36.67
N ALA A 34 21.32 -17.23 -35.82
CA ALA A 34 21.00 -15.97 -35.18
C ALA A 34 22.17 -15.49 -34.31
N ARG A 35 22.96 -14.54 -34.86
CA ARG A 35 24.22 -14.06 -34.27
C ARG A 35 24.01 -13.67 -32.81
N VAL A 36 24.76 -14.31 -31.92
CA VAL A 36 24.68 -14.09 -30.47
C VAL A 36 24.90 -12.59 -30.19
N PRO A 37 24.00 -11.93 -29.42
CA PRO A 37 24.17 -10.52 -29.08
C PRO A 37 25.50 -10.26 -28.36
N SER A 38 26.11 -9.09 -28.62
CA SER A 38 27.28 -8.64 -27.87
C SER A 38 26.95 -8.49 -26.38
N VAL A 39 27.96 -8.67 -25.51
CA VAL A 39 27.83 -8.50 -24.05
C VAL A 39 27.11 -7.20 -23.69
N LYS A 40 27.52 -6.06 -24.26
CA LYS A 40 26.88 -4.76 -23.97
C LYS A 40 25.43 -4.67 -24.44
N ARG A 41 25.04 -5.42 -25.47
CA ARG A 41 23.64 -5.52 -25.92
C ARG A 41 22.81 -6.42 -25.00
N ILE A 42 23.40 -7.46 -24.40
CA ILE A 42 22.74 -8.28 -23.38
C ILE A 42 22.51 -7.44 -22.12
N GLU A 43 23.53 -6.76 -21.61
CA GLU A 43 23.41 -5.85 -20.45
C GLU A 43 22.30 -4.82 -20.65
N ASN A 44 22.34 -4.09 -21.77
CA ASN A 44 21.35 -3.06 -22.09
C ASN A 44 19.93 -3.63 -22.27
N LEU A 45 19.78 -4.87 -22.75
CA LEU A 45 18.47 -5.51 -22.86
C LEU A 45 17.96 -6.02 -21.50
N ALA A 46 18.81 -6.60 -20.67
CA ALA A 46 18.45 -7.05 -19.32
C ALA A 46 18.07 -5.87 -18.41
N LYS A 47 18.84 -4.77 -18.44
CA LYS A 47 18.52 -3.51 -17.74
C LYS A 47 17.13 -2.98 -18.07
N ASN A 48 16.80 -2.95 -19.37
CA ASN A 48 15.48 -2.51 -19.81
C ASN A 48 14.37 -3.55 -19.55
N ALA A 49 14.68 -4.85 -19.57
CA ALA A 49 13.72 -5.92 -19.26
C ALA A 49 13.34 -5.95 -17.77
N TYR A 50 14.29 -5.66 -16.88
CA TYR A 50 14.04 -5.48 -15.45
C TYR A 50 13.12 -4.27 -15.21
N ILE A 51 13.50 -3.09 -15.69
CA ILE A 51 12.72 -1.84 -15.51
C ILE A 51 11.30 -1.95 -16.06
N TRP A 52 11.11 -2.62 -17.19
CA TRP A 52 9.77 -2.87 -17.76
C TRP A 52 9.00 -3.98 -17.02
N GLY A 53 9.70 -5.03 -16.60
CA GLY A 53 9.11 -6.26 -16.09
C GLY A 53 8.92 -6.33 -14.59
N LEU A 54 9.45 -5.38 -13.80
CA LEU A 54 9.38 -5.43 -12.34
C LEU A 54 7.93 -5.49 -11.81
N ALA A 55 6.99 -4.75 -12.41
CA ALA A 55 5.58 -4.81 -12.04
C ALA A 55 4.90 -6.18 -12.31
N PRO A 56 4.92 -6.74 -13.54
CA PRO A 56 4.36 -8.08 -13.78
C PRO A 56 5.15 -9.24 -13.18
N GLU A 57 6.41 -9.03 -12.78
CA GLU A 57 7.10 -9.96 -11.87
C GLU A 57 6.51 -9.87 -10.45
N PHE A 58 6.44 -8.66 -9.91
CA PHE A 58 5.91 -8.37 -8.58
C PHE A 58 4.47 -8.89 -8.41
N VAL A 59 3.54 -8.59 -9.32
CA VAL A 59 2.13 -9.04 -9.16
C VAL A 59 2.02 -10.57 -9.20
N TYR A 60 2.79 -11.25 -10.07
CA TYR A 60 2.85 -12.71 -10.11
C TYR A 60 3.47 -13.34 -8.85
N ARG A 61 4.52 -12.71 -8.31
CA ARG A 61 5.23 -13.15 -7.11
C ARG A 61 4.43 -12.90 -5.84
N PHE A 62 3.86 -11.69 -5.71
CA PHE A 62 2.96 -11.30 -4.64
C PHE A 62 1.68 -12.15 -4.63
N GLU A 63 1.16 -12.54 -5.80
CA GLU A 63 0.08 -13.55 -5.91
C GLU A 63 0.44 -14.86 -5.21
N LYS A 64 1.66 -15.36 -5.43
CA LYS A 64 2.15 -16.62 -4.87
C LYS A 64 2.37 -16.55 -3.37
N TYR A 65 2.82 -15.40 -2.86
CA TYR A 65 2.93 -15.12 -1.43
C TYR A 65 1.54 -15.09 -0.76
N ASN A 66 0.64 -14.24 -1.25
CA ASN A 66 -0.68 -14.01 -0.65
C ASN A 66 -1.58 -15.26 -0.68
N ASP A 67 -1.54 -16.09 -1.73
CA ASP A 67 -2.27 -17.38 -1.79
C ASP A 67 -1.76 -18.43 -0.79
N LEU A 68 -0.60 -18.20 -0.18
CA LEU A 68 -0.06 -19.00 0.91
C LEU A 68 -0.36 -18.39 2.29
N VAL A 69 -0.16 -17.09 2.50
CA VAL A 69 -0.25 -16.48 3.85
C VAL A 69 -1.42 -15.52 4.13
N THR A 70 -2.11 -14.99 3.11
CA THR A 70 -3.10 -13.90 3.32
C THR A 70 -4.54 -14.33 3.04
N ALA A 71 -4.81 -14.90 1.86
CA ALA A 71 -6.09 -15.50 1.49
C ALA A 71 -5.93 -16.24 0.15
N LYS A 72 -6.80 -17.19 -0.16
CA LYS A 72 -6.76 -17.87 -1.46
C LYS A 72 -7.08 -16.91 -2.61
N ARG A 73 -6.54 -17.22 -3.80
CA ARG A 73 -6.95 -16.53 -5.04
C ARG A 73 -8.47 -16.50 -5.14
N ASN A 74 -9.01 -15.37 -5.61
CA ASN A 74 -10.46 -15.14 -5.78
C ASN A 74 -11.29 -15.11 -4.48
N THR A 75 -10.66 -14.92 -3.32
CA THR A 75 -11.33 -14.55 -2.06
C THR A 75 -10.75 -13.26 -1.48
N LEU A 76 -11.56 -12.48 -0.77
CA LEU A 76 -11.07 -11.36 0.04
C LEU A 76 -10.24 -11.90 1.21
N GLY A 77 -9.24 -11.13 1.63
CA GLY A 77 -8.39 -11.39 2.79
C GLY A 77 -7.96 -10.09 3.47
N GLY A 78 -7.51 -10.21 4.71
CA GLY A 78 -7.14 -9.10 5.59
C GLY A 78 -7.36 -9.51 7.04
N GLY A 79 -6.50 -9.04 7.94
CA GLY A 79 -6.73 -9.14 9.38
C GLY A 79 -7.86 -8.18 9.78
N GLY A 80 -8.85 -8.66 10.52
CA GLY A 80 -9.97 -7.83 10.97
C GLY A 80 -9.56 -6.80 12.03
N GLY A 81 -10.26 -5.67 12.08
CA GLY A 81 -10.34 -4.81 13.26
C GLY A 81 -9.16 -3.91 13.58
N VAL A 82 -7.98 -4.15 12.98
CA VAL A 82 -6.77 -3.38 13.30
C VAL A 82 -6.31 -2.59 12.06
N ALA A 83 -6.56 -1.27 12.05
CA ALA A 83 -5.87 -0.32 11.17
C ALA A 83 -4.36 -0.40 11.45
N ALA A 84 -3.47 0.18 10.63
CA ALA A 84 -2.04 0.07 10.95
C ALA A 84 -1.77 0.68 12.33
N ALA A 85 -1.34 -0.15 13.27
CA ALA A 85 -1.22 0.17 14.69
C ALA A 85 0.08 -0.43 15.20
N TRP A 86 0.56 0.07 16.33
CA TRP A 86 1.91 -0.21 16.81
C TRP A 86 2.23 -1.73 16.91
N ASN A 87 1.23 -2.56 17.23
CA ASN A 87 1.32 -4.01 17.38
C ASN A 87 0.74 -4.85 16.21
N ASN A 88 0.70 -4.35 14.97
CA ASN A 88 0.27 -5.20 13.83
C ASN A 88 1.25 -5.28 12.66
N ASN A 89 1.19 -6.43 11.98
CA ASN A 89 1.91 -6.72 10.73
C ASN A 89 1.30 -5.93 9.56
N ALA A 90 1.41 -4.60 9.62
CA ALA A 90 0.93 -3.70 8.59
C ALA A 90 1.67 -3.95 7.25
N THR A 91 0.94 -3.86 6.14
CA THR A 91 1.58 -3.85 4.82
C THR A 91 2.41 -2.59 4.64
N ASN A 92 3.61 -2.73 4.08
CA ASN A 92 4.49 -1.71 3.49
C ASN A 92 3.97 -0.26 3.58
N ALA A 93 4.55 0.51 4.51
CA ALA A 93 4.09 1.84 4.91
C ALA A 93 2.63 1.83 5.43
N GLY A 94 2.45 1.27 6.63
CA GLY A 94 1.17 1.18 7.32
C GLY A 94 0.48 2.53 7.49
N ASP A 95 -0.85 2.55 7.38
CA ASP A 95 -1.65 3.77 7.43
C ASP A 95 -2.68 3.65 8.55
N ALA A 96 -2.42 4.31 9.68
CA ALA A 96 -3.22 4.23 10.90
C ALA A 96 -4.63 4.86 10.77
N SER A 97 -4.92 5.51 9.64
CA SER A 97 -6.25 6.06 9.33
C SER A 97 -7.08 5.18 8.38
N VAL A 98 -6.60 3.98 8.01
CA VAL A 98 -7.39 3.04 7.19
C VAL A 98 -7.27 1.57 7.63
N LEU A 99 -8.37 0.86 7.42
CA LEU A 99 -8.42 -0.60 7.32
C LEU A 99 -8.19 -1.04 5.86
N TYR A 100 -7.56 -2.20 5.70
CA TYR A 100 -7.19 -2.77 4.40
C TYR A 100 -7.92 -4.09 4.14
N LEU A 101 -8.48 -4.25 2.93
CA LEU A 101 -8.83 -5.55 2.38
C LEU A 101 -8.06 -5.80 1.08
N ASN A 102 -7.69 -7.05 0.86
CA ASN A 102 -6.84 -7.49 -0.25
C ASN A 102 -7.50 -8.65 -1.01
N SER A 103 -7.28 -8.74 -2.33
CA SER A 103 -7.47 -10.00 -3.05
C SER A 103 -6.58 -10.10 -4.28
N MET A 104 -5.97 -11.28 -4.46
CA MET A 104 -5.30 -11.66 -5.70
C MET A 104 -6.29 -12.41 -6.59
N MET A 105 -6.72 -11.77 -7.67
CA MET A 105 -7.79 -12.25 -8.54
C MET A 105 -7.23 -12.96 -9.77
N ASP A 106 -7.62 -14.20 -10.02
CA ASP A 106 -7.30 -14.96 -11.23
C ASP A 106 -8.56 -15.24 -12.05
N LEU A 107 -8.65 -14.58 -13.19
CA LEU A 107 -9.77 -14.61 -14.12
C LEU A 107 -9.44 -15.39 -15.42
N SER A 108 -8.37 -16.20 -15.39
CA SER A 108 -7.84 -16.91 -16.57
C SER A 108 -8.64 -18.14 -17.02
N GLY A 109 -9.59 -18.62 -16.20
CA GLY A 109 -10.34 -19.86 -16.44
C GLY A 109 -9.52 -21.16 -16.35
N LYS A 110 -8.22 -21.10 -16.03
CA LYS A 110 -7.29 -22.26 -16.10
C LYS A 110 -7.60 -23.32 -15.02
N LYS A 111 -7.54 -24.62 -15.37
CA LYS A 111 -7.96 -25.75 -14.50
C LYS A 111 -7.30 -25.71 -13.11
N GLY A 112 -5.98 -25.55 -13.06
CA GLY A 112 -5.20 -25.48 -11.82
C GLY A 112 -5.17 -24.11 -11.13
N ARG A 113 -5.97 -23.14 -11.58
CA ARG A 113 -6.02 -21.76 -11.06
C ARG A 113 -7.46 -21.28 -10.83
N GLY A 114 -8.30 -22.17 -10.28
CA GLY A 114 -9.66 -21.83 -9.81
C GLY A 114 -10.76 -21.77 -10.87
N ARG A 115 -10.46 -21.96 -12.17
CA ARG A 115 -11.43 -22.00 -13.28
C ARG A 115 -12.39 -20.80 -13.39
N THR A 116 -12.03 -19.68 -12.77
CA THR A 116 -12.83 -18.46 -12.71
C THR A 116 -12.52 -17.58 -13.91
N LYS A 117 -13.54 -16.94 -14.48
CA LYS A 117 -13.42 -15.81 -15.41
C LYS A 117 -14.22 -14.59 -14.95
N GLU A 118 -15.18 -14.81 -14.06
CA GLU A 118 -16.07 -13.81 -13.50
C GLU A 118 -16.12 -13.91 -11.96
N LEU A 119 -15.85 -12.80 -11.29
CA LEU A 119 -16.16 -12.59 -9.87
C LEU A 119 -17.34 -11.65 -9.73
N VAL A 120 -18.13 -11.83 -8.68
CA VAL A 120 -19.13 -10.89 -8.22
C VAL A 120 -18.62 -10.26 -6.92
N LEU A 121 -18.33 -8.97 -6.98
CA LEU A 121 -18.01 -8.12 -5.84
C LEU A 121 -19.28 -7.39 -5.41
N THR A 122 -19.60 -7.44 -4.12
CA THR A 122 -20.55 -6.55 -3.48
C THR A 122 -19.80 -5.65 -2.51
N VAL A 123 -20.13 -4.36 -2.52
CA VAL A 123 -19.54 -3.32 -1.67
C VAL A 123 -20.62 -2.65 -0.83
N PRO A 124 -20.30 -2.15 0.38
CA PRO A 124 -21.26 -1.44 1.24
C PRO A 124 -21.69 -0.08 0.67
N PRO A 125 -22.68 0.58 1.30
CA PRO A 125 -22.89 2.02 1.14
C PRO A 125 -21.57 2.80 1.29
N SER A 126 -21.43 3.87 0.51
CA SER A 126 -20.19 4.62 0.29
C SER A 126 -20.38 6.14 0.39
N ALA A 127 -21.60 6.60 0.71
CA ALA A 127 -21.94 8.01 0.78
C ALA A 127 -21.36 8.73 2.01
N ASN A 128 -21.23 8.02 3.14
CA ASN A 128 -20.84 8.57 4.44
C ASN A 128 -19.45 8.06 4.87
N ASP A 129 -19.21 6.76 4.66
CA ASP A 129 -17.95 6.09 4.97
C ASP A 129 -17.03 6.15 3.77
N TYR A 130 -15.84 6.74 3.95
CA TYR A 130 -14.87 6.80 2.88
C TYR A 130 -14.25 5.42 2.63
N TYR A 131 -14.38 4.91 1.40
CA TYR A 131 -13.51 3.85 0.92
C TYR A 131 -13.21 3.98 -0.57
N VAL A 132 -12.11 3.33 -0.99
CA VAL A 132 -11.79 3.07 -2.40
C VAL A 132 -11.35 1.61 -2.58
N VAL A 133 -12.06 0.88 -3.44
CA VAL A 133 -11.66 -0.39 -4.03
C VAL A 133 -10.80 -0.08 -5.24
N ASN A 134 -9.48 -0.15 -5.08
CA ASN A 134 -8.53 0.02 -6.17
C ASN A 134 -8.30 -1.34 -6.85
N LEU A 135 -8.59 -1.42 -8.15
CA LEU A 135 -8.40 -2.61 -8.98
C LEU A 135 -7.20 -2.36 -9.90
N LEU A 136 -6.20 -3.22 -9.80
CA LEU A 136 -4.89 -3.10 -10.43
C LEU A 136 -4.66 -4.25 -11.42
N ASP A 137 -4.15 -3.94 -12.61
CA ASP A 137 -3.69 -4.94 -13.58
C ASP A 137 -2.35 -5.59 -13.18
N ASP A 138 -1.93 -6.61 -13.91
CA ASP A 138 -0.61 -7.26 -13.77
C ASP A 138 0.58 -6.28 -13.90
N PHE A 139 0.37 -5.08 -14.45
CA PHE A 139 1.37 -4.02 -14.59
C PHE A 139 1.20 -2.91 -13.53
N ILE A 140 0.51 -3.21 -12.42
CA ILE A 140 0.13 -2.30 -11.32
C ILE A 140 -0.55 -1.00 -11.75
N ASN A 141 -1.14 -0.93 -12.95
CA ASN A 141 -1.98 0.20 -13.31
C ASN A 141 -3.37 0.00 -12.73
N SER A 142 -3.94 1.06 -12.16
CA SER A 142 -5.35 1.15 -11.83
C SER A 142 -6.19 0.97 -13.09
N VAL A 143 -6.97 -0.12 -13.15
CA VAL A 143 -8.03 -0.37 -14.15
C VAL A 143 -9.39 0.04 -13.62
N GLY A 144 -9.57 0.04 -12.29
CA GLY A 144 -10.83 0.40 -11.66
C GLY A 144 -10.63 1.09 -10.30
N SER A 145 -11.59 1.95 -9.97
CA SER A 145 -11.67 2.66 -8.69
C SER A 145 -13.14 2.80 -8.29
N ILE A 146 -13.61 1.96 -7.37
CA ILE A 146 -15.02 1.88 -6.95
C ILE A 146 -15.12 2.31 -5.48
N GLY A 147 -16.00 3.27 -5.16
CA GLY A 147 -16.16 3.77 -3.79
C GLY A 147 -16.73 5.17 -3.74
N THR A 148 -16.37 5.93 -2.70
CA THR A 148 -16.97 7.23 -2.35
C THR A 148 -16.86 8.29 -3.45
N ARG A 149 -15.76 8.31 -4.22
CA ARG A 149 -15.57 9.27 -5.32
C ARG A 149 -16.40 8.98 -6.58
N THR A 150 -16.48 7.71 -6.97
CA THR A 150 -16.93 7.28 -8.32
C THR A 150 -18.27 6.57 -8.32
N THR A 151 -18.66 6.04 -7.16
CA THR A 151 -19.91 5.30 -6.94
C THR A 151 -20.46 5.61 -5.54
N PRO A 152 -20.66 6.89 -5.15
CA PRO A 152 -21.36 7.23 -3.91
C PRO A 152 -22.76 6.61 -3.92
N SER A 153 -23.13 5.94 -2.83
CA SER A 153 -24.36 5.14 -2.73
C SER A 153 -24.79 5.00 -1.28
N THR A 154 -26.08 5.15 -1.00
CA THR A 154 -26.69 4.87 0.31
C THR A 154 -27.07 3.40 0.49
N THR A 155 -27.08 2.62 -0.59
CA THR A 155 -27.29 1.15 -0.57
C THR A 155 -26.00 0.41 -0.93
N PRO A 156 -25.89 -0.89 -0.61
CA PRO A 156 -24.87 -1.75 -1.22
C PRO A 156 -24.93 -1.72 -2.76
N GLN A 157 -23.81 -2.00 -3.41
CA GLN A 157 -23.67 -2.05 -4.87
C GLN A 157 -22.98 -3.34 -5.32
N THR A 158 -23.39 -3.90 -6.46
CA THR A 158 -22.88 -5.20 -6.97
C THR A 158 -22.28 -5.06 -8.38
N TYR A 159 -21.06 -5.57 -8.53
CA TYR A 159 -20.24 -5.50 -9.74
C TYR A 159 -19.83 -6.91 -10.19
N LEU A 160 -19.92 -7.16 -11.49
CA LEU A 160 -19.37 -8.34 -12.14
C LEU A 160 -17.97 -7.99 -12.65
N ILE A 161 -16.93 -8.42 -11.95
CA ILE A 161 -15.54 -8.28 -12.39
C ILE A 161 -15.28 -9.38 -13.42
N ALA A 162 -14.92 -9.01 -14.65
CA ALA A 162 -14.84 -9.90 -15.81
C ALA A 162 -13.45 -9.86 -16.45
N GLY A 163 -12.77 -11.00 -16.49
CA GLY A 163 -11.44 -11.12 -17.09
C GLY A 163 -11.44 -10.98 -18.62
N PRO A 164 -10.27 -10.74 -19.26
CA PRO A 164 -10.13 -10.56 -20.70
C PRO A 164 -10.76 -11.64 -21.58
N THR A 165 -10.90 -12.87 -21.06
CA THR A 165 -11.48 -14.01 -21.78
C THR A 165 -12.92 -14.34 -21.36
N SER A 166 -13.57 -13.49 -20.55
CA SER A 166 -15.00 -13.58 -20.22
C SER A 166 -15.88 -13.16 -21.39
N ARG A 167 -17.04 -13.80 -21.56
CA ARG A 167 -18.06 -13.39 -22.54
C ARG A 167 -18.69 -12.02 -22.22
N TYR A 168 -18.43 -11.47 -21.04
CA TYR A 168 -18.96 -10.18 -20.60
C TYR A 168 -17.95 -9.03 -20.67
N ALA A 169 -16.66 -9.27 -20.99
CA ALA A 169 -15.61 -8.24 -20.98
C ALA A 169 -15.87 -7.03 -21.93
N HIS A 170 -16.74 -7.20 -22.92
CA HIS A 170 -17.18 -6.14 -23.85
C HIS A 170 -18.49 -5.45 -23.43
N ARG A 171 -18.94 -5.60 -22.18
CA ARG A 171 -20.21 -5.08 -21.67
C ARG A 171 -19.96 -4.06 -20.55
N ARG A 172 -20.85 -3.06 -20.44
CA ARG A 172 -20.89 -2.10 -19.32
C ARG A 172 -21.93 -2.50 -18.25
N THR A 173 -23.02 -3.12 -18.69
CA THR A 173 -24.00 -3.81 -17.84
C THR A 173 -24.47 -5.09 -18.53
N VAL A 174 -24.92 -6.07 -17.76
CA VAL A 174 -25.58 -7.30 -18.25
C VAL A 174 -26.75 -7.68 -17.34
N GLN A 175 -27.72 -8.42 -17.88
CA GLN A 175 -28.65 -9.20 -17.07
C GLN A 175 -28.26 -10.68 -17.14
N ILE A 176 -28.32 -11.37 -16.01
CA ILE A 176 -28.09 -12.81 -15.90
C ILE A 176 -29.12 -13.35 -14.90
N HIS A 177 -29.98 -14.27 -15.34
CA HIS A 177 -31.05 -14.88 -14.53
C HIS A 177 -31.90 -13.86 -13.74
N GLY A 178 -32.28 -12.74 -14.40
CA GLY A 178 -33.07 -11.65 -13.82
C GLY A 178 -32.26 -10.57 -13.08
N PHE A 179 -31.06 -10.88 -12.58
CA PHE A 179 -30.22 -9.90 -11.86
C PHE A 179 -29.42 -9.01 -12.84
N ARG A 180 -29.40 -7.70 -12.58
CA ARG A 180 -28.64 -6.71 -13.37
C ARG A 180 -27.29 -6.40 -12.73
N TYR A 181 -26.22 -6.63 -13.46
CA TYR A 181 -24.84 -6.34 -13.05
C TYR A 181 -24.28 -5.08 -13.71
N ARG A 182 -23.49 -4.31 -12.95
CA ARG A 182 -22.50 -3.35 -13.48
C ARG A 182 -21.22 -4.14 -13.79
N VAL A 183 -20.65 -4.03 -14.99
CA VAL A 183 -19.57 -4.94 -15.44
C VAL A 183 -18.22 -4.23 -15.47
N MET A 184 -17.32 -4.65 -14.58
CA MET A 184 -15.96 -4.16 -14.46
C MET A 184 -15.01 -5.10 -15.23
N ALA A 185 -14.66 -4.73 -16.46
CA ALA A 185 -13.75 -5.52 -17.29
C ALA A 185 -12.28 -5.21 -16.94
N THR A 186 -11.48 -6.25 -16.69
CA THR A 186 -10.03 -6.13 -16.55
C THR A 186 -9.33 -6.37 -17.90
N ASP A 187 -8.08 -5.91 -18.05
CA ASP A 187 -7.30 -6.09 -19.27
C ASP A 187 -6.23 -7.20 -19.18
N THR A 188 -5.94 -7.67 -17.97
CA THR A 188 -5.11 -8.85 -17.67
C THR A 188 -5.91 -9.91 -16.90
N ASP A 189 -5.48 -11.18 -16.95
CA ASP A 189 -6.17 -12.31 -16.31
C ASP A 189 -5.91 -12.32 -14.79
N LEU A 190 -4.66 -12.08 -14.37
CA LEU A 190 -4.26 -11.84 -12.99
C LEU A 190 -4.39 -10.35 -12.66
N ASN A 191 -4.99 -10.04 -11.52
CA ASN A 191 -5.22 -8.68 -11.04
C ASN A 191 -5.05 -8.62 -9.52
N TRP A 192 -4.77 -7.44 -8.99
CA TRP A 192 -4.74 -7.17 -7.54
C TRP A 192 -5.90 -6.23 -7.18
N MET A 193 -6.69 -6.60 -6.16
CA MET A 193 -7.65 -5.71 -5.51
C MET A 193 -7.06 -5.26 -4.18
N LEU A 194 -6.98 -3.94 -3.97
CA LEU A 194 -6.64 -3.35 -2.68
C LEU A 194 -7.71 -2.33 -2.30
N ILE A 195 -8.43 -2.61 -1.21
CA ILE A 195 -9.47 -1.74 -0.66
C ILE A 195 -8.85 -0.99 0.52
N ARG A 196 -9.01 0.34 0.53
CA ARG A 196 -8.63 1.22 1.64
C ARG A 196 -9.92 1.85 2.19
N ILE A 197 -10.18 1.67 3.48
CA ILE A 197 -11.44 2.04 4.16
C ILE A 197 -11.07 2.93 5.35
N ARG A 198 -11.60 4.17 5.42
CA ARG A 198 -11.30 5.11 6.52
C ARG A 198 -11.72 4.55 7.87
N ALA A 199 -10.83 4.60 8.84
CA ALA A 199 -11.10 4.38 10.26
C ALA A 199 -10.36 5.42 11.10
N ASP A 200 -10.88 5.75 12.28
CA ASP A 200 -10.14 6.50 13.29
C ASP A 200 -9.72 5.55 14.42
N SER A 201 -8.40 5.36 14.58
CA SER A 201 -7.81 4.55 15.65
C SER A 201 -7.69 5.29 16.98
N LEU A 202 -8.05 6.58 17.01
CA LEU A 202 -7.90 7.50 18.14
C LEU A 202 -9.25 7.92 18.75
N VAL A 203 -10.33 7.15 18.50
CA VAL A 203 -11.65 7.33 19.13
C VAL A 203 -12.09 6.06 19.87
N PRO A 204 -12.93 6.17 20.92
CA PRO A 204 -13.43 5.00 21.66
C PRO A 204 -14.16 3.99 20.76
N PRO A 205 -14.14 2.69 21.09
CA PRO A 205 -14.87 1.63 20.36
C PRO A 205 -16.35 1.87 20.06
N SER A 206 -17.03 2.70 20.85
CA SER A 206 -18.44 3.05 20.67
C SER A 206 -18.68 4.14 19.60
N ASP A 207 -17.63 4.81 19.13
CA ASP A 207 -17.73 5.83 18.09
C ASP A 207 -18.01 5.16 16.72
N PRO A 208 -18.94 5.67 15.88
CA PRO A 208 -19.21 5.14 14.55
C PRO A 208 -18.01 5.12 13.59
N ALA A 209 -17.04 6.04 13.76
CA ALA A 209 -15.82 6.11 12.95
C ALA A 209 -14.67 5.26 13.49
N SER A 210 -14.81 4.68 14.69
CA SER A 210 -13.79 3.83 15.30
C SER A 210 -13.46 2.62 14.41
N THR A 211 -12.22 2.12 14.50
CA THR A 211 -11.79 0.90 13.81
C THR A 211 -12.73 -0.29 14.06
N ALA A 212 -13.31 -0.36 15.26
CA ALA A 212 -14.36 -1.30 15.66
C ALA A 212 -15.64 -1.19 14.83
N SER A 213 -16.26 0.00 14.86
CA SER A 213 -17.49 0.27 14.13
C SER A 213 -17.32 0.12 12.63
N ILE A 214 -16.19 0.55 12.08
CA ILE A 214 -15.88 0.42 10.66
C ILE A 214 -15.67 -1.05 10.27
N GLN A 215 -15.11 -1.90 11.14
CA GLN A 215 -15.05 -3.35 10.88
C GLN A 215 -16.45 -3.93 10.64
N THR A 216 -17.34 -3.83 11.63
CA THR A 216 -18.66 -4.49 11.63
C THR A 216 -19.64 -3.86 10.63
N ASN A 217 -19.56 -2.54 10.43
CA ASN A 217 -20.51 -1.80 9.58
C ASN A 217 -20.04 -1.62 8.15
N VAL A 218 -18.72 -1.70 7.87
CA VAL A 218 -18.15 -1.45 6.53
C VAL A 218 -17.32 -2.64 6.02
N VAL A 219 -16.29 -3.09 6.74
CA VAL A 219 -15.37 -4.16 6.29
C VAL A 219 -16.09 -5.48 6.09
N GLU A 220 -16.89 -5.91 7.07
CA GLU A 220 -17.72 -7.12 7.03
C GLU A 220 -18.87 -7.03 6.02
N ARG A 221 -19.12 -5.84 5.45
CA ARG A 221 -20.20 -5.60 4.47
C ARG A 221 -19.70 -5.61 3.02
N PHE A 222 -18.39 -5.78 2.80
CA PHE A 222 -17.86 -6.27 1.51
C PHE A 222 -18.18 -7.76 1.34
N GLY A 223 -18.25 -8.23 0.10
CA GLY A 223 -18.42 -9.66 -0.18
C GLY A 223 -17.98 -10.01 -1.59
N MET A 224 -17.24 -11.11 -1.75
CA MET A 224 -16.75 -11.53 -3.07
C MET A 224 -16.86 -13.03 -3.28
N THR A 225 -17.43 -13.42 -4.42
CA THR A 225 -17.60 -14.83 -4.83
C THR A 225 -17.44 -14.99 -6.34
N THR A 226 -17.31 -16.21 -6.85
CA THR A 226 -17.44 -16.47 -8.29
C THR A 226 -18.90 -16.30 -8.72
N LEU A 227 -19.15 -15.86 -9.96
CA LEU A 227 -20.51 -15.66 -10.48
C LEU A 227 -21.44 -16.87 -10.19
N ARG A 228 -20.97 -18.09 -10.49
CA ARG A 228 -21.69 -19.34 -10.19
C ARG A 228 -22.11 -19.48 -8.73
N ARG A 229 -21.25 -19.09 -7.78
CA ARG A 229 -21.55 -19.17 -6.33
C ARG A 229 -22.55 -18.10 -5.88
N PHE A 230 -22.56 -16.95 -6.54
CA PHE A 230 -23.53 -15.88 -6.30
C PHE A 230 -24.91 -16.24 -6.86
N GLU A 231 -24.97 -16.77 -8.10
CA GLU A 231 -26.20 -17.30 -8.71
C GLU A 231 -26.81 -18.43 -7.86
N ALA A 232 -25.99 -19.40 -7.43
CA ALA A 232 -26.41 -20.51 -6.57
C ALA A 232 -26.88 -20.09 -5.15
N ARG A 233 -26.67 -18.82 -4.76
CA ARG A 233 -27.21 -18.22 -3.52
C ARG A 233 -28.45 -17.36 -3.77
N GLY A 234 -29.08 -17.47 -4.95
CA GLY A 234 -30.21 -16.62 -5.33
C GLY A 234 -29.82 -15.15 -5.48
N HIS A 235 -28.62 -14.89 -6.02
CA HIS A 235 -28.02 -13.57 -6.16
C HIS A 235 -27.80 -12.81 -4.83
N ARG A 236 -27.61 -13.55 -3.72
CA ARG A 236 -27.27 -13.00 -2.40
C ARG A 236 -25.76 -13.10 -2.13
N PRO A 237 -25.09 -12.03 -1.68
CA PRO A 237 -23.66 -12.08 -1.39
C PRO A 237 -23.32 -13.16 -0.36
N LYS A 238 -22.09 -13.71 -0.43
CA LYS A 238 -21.39 -14.12 0.78
C LYS A 238 -20.57 -12.90 1.21
N TYR A 239 -20.86 -12.38 2.41
CA TYR A 239 -20.09 -11.31 3.01
C TYR A 239 -18.70 -11.80 3.45
N PHE A 240 -17.80 -10.86 3.68
CA PHE A 240 -16.47 -11.13 4.22
C PHE A 240 -16.58 -11.35 5.73
N GLU A 241 -16.00 -12.44 6.20
CA GLU A 241 -15.80 -12.73 7.62
C GLU A 241 -14.30 -12.57 7.88
N PRO A 242 -13.86 -11.60 8.69
CA PRO A 242 -12.45 -11.38 8.98
C PRO A 242 -11.78 -12.60 9.61
N ASN A 243 -10.45 -12.68 9.48
CA ASN A 243 -9.63 -13.74 10.06
C ASN A 243 -10.00 -15.18 9.59
N GLN A 244 -10.81 -15.33 8.53
CA GLN A 244 -11.20 -16.62 7.92
C GLN A 244 -10.03 -17.48 7.38
N TYR A 245 -8.80 -16.99 7.44
CA TYR A 245 -7.65 -17.62 6.81
C TYR A 245 -6.40 -17.54 7.69
N THR A 246 -6.15 -18.59 8.46
CA THR A 246 -4.91 -18.77 9.22
C THR A 246 -3.94 -19.64 8.42
N PRO A 247 -2.72 -19.17 8.07
CA PRO A 247 -1.76 -19.98 7.34
C PRO A 247 -0.95 -20.90 8.26
N THR A 248 -0.90 -22.20 7.93
CA THR A 248 0.01 -23.16 8.60
C THR A 248 1.48 -22.75 8.39
N ASP A 249 2.38 -23.17 9.28
CA ASP A 249 3.80 -22.80 9.19
C ASP A 249 4.47 -23.38 7.94
N LYS A 250 3.98 -24.54 7.46
CA LYS A 250 4.35 -25.09 6.15
C LYS A 250 3.92 -24.20 4.98
N GLN A 251 2.91 -23.35 5.14
CA GLN A 251 2.57 -22.29 4.18
C GLN A 251 3.44 -21.05 4.37
N LYS A 252 3.69 -20.61 5.62
CA LYS A 252 4.61 -19.49 5.93
C LYS A 252 6.00 -19.75 5.33
N GLN A 253 6.61 -20.91 5.64
CA GLN A 253 7.90 -21.37 5.11
C GLN A 253 7.92 -21.41 3.57
N ARG A 254 6.86 -21.91 2.93
CA ARG A 254 6.74 -21.94 1.46
C ARG A 254 6.53 -20.56 0.85
N ALA A 255 6.01 -19.60 1.60
CA ALA A 255 5.81 -18.22 1.15
C ALA A 255 7.13 -17.44 1.10
N GLN A 256 8.12 -17.76 1.95
CA GLN A 256 9.42 -17.07 1.97
C GLN A 256 10.14 -17.09 0.61
N HIS A 257 9.96 -18.13 -0.21
CA HIS A 257 10.47 -18.19 -1.59
C HIS A 257 9.92 -17.09 -2.52
N TRP A 258 8.79 -16.48 -2.17
CA TRP A 258 8.11 -15.43 -2.95
C TRP A 258 8.13 -14.05 -2.24
N HIS A 259 8.54 -13.99 -0.97
CA HIS A 259 8.51 -12.78 -0.16
C HIS A 259 9.36 -11.66 -0.79
N ASN A 260 10.63 -11.96 -1.09
CA ASN A 260 11.58 -11.04 -1.69
C ASN A 260 11.72 -11.22 -3.21
N ALA A 261 12.15 -10.15 -3.90
CA ALA A 261 12.44 -10.18 -5.33
C ALA A 261 13.69 -11.05 -5.61
N PRO A 262 13.72 -11.85 -6.69
CA PRO A 262 14.89 -12.69 -7.00
C PRO A 262 16.11 -11.84 -7.37
N GLN A 263 17.23 -12.06 -6.67
CA GLN A 263 18.50 -11.38 -6.95
C GLN A 263 19.27 -11.94 -8.17
N ASP A 264 18.84 -13.11 -8.69
CA ASP A 264 19.33 -13.68 -9.96
C ASP A 264 18.42 -13.28 -11.13
N ALA A 265 19.05 -12.75 -12.20
CA ALA A 265 18.39 -12.38 -13.44
C ALA A 265 17.66 -13.56 -14.11
N VAL A 266 18.18 -14.78 -14.02
CA VAL A 266 17.54 -15.97 -14.61
C VAL A 266 16.28 -16.34 -13.82
N ALA A 267 16.28 -16.23 -12.50
CA ALA A 267 15.12 -16.42 -11.62
C ALA A 267 14.06 -15.33 -11.84
N PHE A 268 14.45 -14.06 -11.81
CA PHE A 268 13.55 -12.93 -12.10
C PHE A 268 12.88 -13.07 -13.49
N LEU A 269 13.68 -13.33 -14.54
CA LEU A 269 13.15 -13.49 -15.89
C LEU A 269 12.30 -14.77 -16.05
N LYS A 270 12.56 -15.84 -15.27
CA LYS A 270 11.65 -17.00 -15.17
C LYS A 270 10.30 -16.57 -14.56
N GLN A 271 10.27 -15.81 -13.47
CA GLN A 271 9.02 -15.36 -12.82
C GLN A 271 8.20 -14.45 -13.74
N LEU A 272 8.82 -13.37 -14.25
CA LEU A 272 8.25 -12.51 -15.30
C LEU A 272 7.75 -13.32 -16.51
N GLY A 273 8.53 -14.32 -16.93
CA GLY A 273 8.21 -15.23 -18.02
C GLY A 273 7.06 -16.21 -17.72
N GLN A 274 6.66 -16.42 -16.46
CA GLN A 274 5.39 -17.09 -16.15
C GLN A 274 4.24 -16.09 -16.12
N SER A 275 4.45 -14.87 -15.62
CA SER A 275 3.41 -13.84 -15.64
C SER A 275 2.94 -13.53 -17.06
N LEU A 276 3.85 -13.31 -18.02
CA LEU A 276 3.46 -13.04 -19.41
C LEU A 276 2.70 -14.19 -20.12
N LYS A 277 2.77 -15.43 -19.61
CA LYS A 277 1.92 -16.55 -20.07
C LYS A 277 0.57 -16.61 -19.34
N LEU A 278 0.53 -16.10 -18.11
CA LEU A 278 -0.72 -15.93 -17.38
C LEU A 278 -1.51 -14.76 -17.97
N ASN A 279 -0.83 -13.68 -18.34
CA ASN A 279 -1.33 -12.36 -18.73
C ASN A 279 -0.89 -11.94 -20.14
N PRO A 280 -1.56 -12.42 -21.21
CA PRO A 280 -1.28 -11.98 -22.57
C PRO A 280 -1.52 -10.47 -22.72
N LEU A 281 -0.51 -9.73 -23.22
CA LEU A 281 -0.58 -8.27 -23.37
C LEU A 281 -1.85 -7.80 -24.11
N PRO A 282 -2.57 -6.78 -23.57
CA PRO A 282 -3.81 -6.30 -24.16
C PRO A 282 -3.72 -5.91 -25.63
N THR A 283 -4.86 -6.01 -26.31
CA THR A 283 -5.01 -5.77 -27.75
C THR A 283 -6.12 -4.74 -28.00
N ALA A 284 -6.25 -4.29 -29.24
CA ALA A 284 -7.39 -3.47 -29.68
C ALA A 284 -8.76 -4.20 -29.58
N ARG A 285 -8.77 -5.51 -29.27
CA ARG A 285 -9.96 -6.34 -29.05
C ARG A 285 -10.04 -6.88 -27.60
N THR A 286 -9.33 -6.29 -26.65
CA THR A 286 -9.35 -6.72 -25.24
C THR A 286 -10.29 -5.83 -24.43
N GLY A 287 -11.34 -6.39 -23.83
CA GLY A 287 -12.26 -5.65 -22.97
C GLY A 287 -12.95 -4.46 -23.67
N LEU A 288 -13.03 -3.32 -23.00
CA LEU A 288 -13.71 -2.11 -23.51
C LEU A 288 -12.84 -1.22 -24.42
N ASN A 289 -11.62 -1.65 -24.78
CA ASN A 289 -10.65 -0.87 -25.57
C ASN A 289 -11.26 -0.33 -26.88
N GLY A 290 -11.09 0.97 -27.16
CA GLY A 290 -11.62 1.63 -28.36
C GLY A 290 -13.01 2.25 -28.21
N ILE A 291 -13.71 2.05 -27.08
CA ILE A 291 -15.00 2.68 -26.80
C ILE A 291 -14.80 4.17 -26.42
N PRO A 292 -15.69 5.11 -26.81
CA PRO A 292 -15.61 6.51 -26.38
C PRO A 292 -15.65 6.66 -24.85
N LEU A 293 -14.69 7.39 -24.29
CA LEU A 293 -14.43 7.46 -22.85
C LEU A 293 -15.62 8.04 -22.07
N ASN A 294 -16.29 9.05 -22.64
CA ASN A 294 -17.51 9.67 -22.10
C ASN A 294 -18.75 8.74 -22.06
N THR A 295 -18.64 7.50 -22.55
CA THR A 295 -19.71 6.49 -22.44
C THR A 295 -19.39 5.41 -21.38
N LEU A 296 -18.25 5.53 -20.70
CA LEU A 296 -17.87 4.69 -19.57
C LEU A 296 -18.16 5.43 -18.25
N PRO A 297 -18.46 4.71 -17.15
CA PRO A 297 -18.66 5.33 -15.84
C PRO A 297 -17.32 5.63 -15.15
N ASP A 298 -17.31 6.61 -14.25
CA ASP A 298 -16.11 7.22 -13.65
C ASP A 298 -15.22 6.27 -12.81
N TRP A 299 -15.72 5.07 -12.50
CA TRP A 299 -14.96 4.01 -11.85
C TRP A 299 -14.11 3.17 -12.81
N VAL A 300 -14.27 3.32 -14.13
CA VAL A 300 -13.37 2.71 -15.12
C VAL A 300 -12.18 3.64 -15.34
N VAL A 301 -10.98 3.17 -15.01
CA VAL A 301 -9.76 3.97 -15.09
C VAL A 301 -9.04 3.72 -16.44
N PRO A 302 -8.84 4.76 -17.29
CA PRO A 302 -8.21 4.61 -18.59
C PRO A 302 -6.67 4.66 -18.51
N GLN A 303 -6.01 4.21 -19.57
CA GLN A 303 -4.59 4.44 -19.82
C GLN A 303 -4.20 5.92 -19.67
N ALA A 304 -3.06 6.17 -19.02
CA ALA A 304 -2.51 7.51 -18.81
C ALA A 304 -2.47 8.35 -20.10
N GLY A 305 -3.06 9.54 -20.04
CA GLY A 305 -3.15 10.48 -21.17
C GLY A 305 -4.30 10.24 -22.15
N ALA A 306 -5.14 9.21 -21.96
CA ALA A 306 -6.38 9.07 -22.72
C ALA A 306 -7.37 10.20 -22.41
N ARG A 307 -8.01 10.76 -23.44
CA ARG A 307 -8.92 11.92 -23.33
C ARG A 307 -10.30 11.70 -23.96
N THR A 308 -10.38 11.01 -25.09
CA THR A 308 -11.63 10.84 -25.88
C THR A 308 -12.02 9.38 -26.09
N VAL A 309 -11.03 8.49 -26.22
CA VAL A 309 -11.23 7.05 -26.45
C VAL A 309 -10.58 6.28 -25.30
N PHE A 310 -11.35 5.39 -24.68
CA PHE A 310 -10.83 4.50 -23.64
C PHE A 310 -9.80 3.54 -24.23
N ARG A 311 -8.67 3.41 -23.52
CA ARG A 311 -7.65 2.40 -23.76
C ARG A 311 -7.36 1.72 -22.44
N ASN A 312 -7.24 0.39 -22.49
CA ASN A 312 -6.83 -0.40 -21.35
C ASN A 312 -5.43 0.05 -20.88
N PRO A 313 -5.18 0.23 -19.57
CA PRO A 313 -3.89 0.71 -19.06
C PRO A 313 -2.65 -0.03 -19.58
N ALA A 314 -2.62 -1.37 -19.61
CA ALA A 314 -1.47 -2.13 -20.12
C ALA A 314 -1.39 -2.25 -21.67
N PHE A 315 -2.29 -1.60 -22.43
CA PHE A 315 -2.30 -1.65 -23.91
C PHE A 315 -1.08 -1.00 -24.57
N GLY A 316 -0.64 -1.57 -25.69
CA GLY A 316 0.42 -1.03 -26.56
C GLY A 316 1.82 -1.61 -26.33
N GLN A 317 2.06 -2.32 -25.22
CA GLN A 317 3.39 -2.78 -24.80
C GLN A 317 4.04 -3.87 -25.68
N LYS A 318 3.36 -4.38 -26.72
CA LYS A 318 3.84 -5.48 -27.58
C LYS A 318 5.19 -5.19 -28.24
N HIS A 319 5.43 -3.96 -28.70
CA HIS A 319 6.71 -3.55 -29.29
C HIS A 319 7.82 -3.49 -28.24
N THR A 320 7.52 -3.10 -26.99
CA THR A 320 8.49 -3.16 -25.88
C THR A 320 8.93 -4.60 -25.63
N LEU A 321 7.98 -5.53 -25.45
CA LEU A 321 8.29 -6.95 -25.23
C LEU A 321 9.08 -7.57 -26.39
N ALA A 322 8.78 -7.21 -27.64
CA ALA A 322 9.52 -7.71 -28.81
C ALA A 322 11.03 -7.40 -28.76
N ARG A 323 11.46 -6.31 -28.10
CA ARG A 323 12.87 -5.93 -27.92
C ARG A 323 13.65 -6.94 -27.06
N PHE A 324 12.98 -7.68 -26.18
CA PHE A 324 13.62 -8.63 -25.25
C PHE A 324 13.75 -10.06 -25.81
N LYS A 325 13.21 -10.34 -27.01
CA LYS A 325 13.41 -11.61 -27.72
C LYS A 325 14.89 -12.07 -27.82
N PRO A 326 15.90 -11.20 -28.04
CA PRO A 326 17.30 -11.61 -28.13
C PRO A 326 17.92 -12.10 -26.81
N ILE A 327 17.32 -11.77 -25.65
CA ILE A 327 17.71 -12.34 -24.34
C ILE A 327 16.82 -13.53 -23.94
N GLY A 328 15.89 -13.95 -24.81
CA GLY A 328 15.04 -15.13 -24.58
C GLY A 328 13.70 -14.86 -23.89
N LEU A 329 13.35 -13.60 -23.60
CA LEU A 329 12.06 -13.20 -23.03
C LEU A 329 11.02 -12.93 -24.14
N THR A 330 9.85 -13.53 -24.04
CA THR A 330 8.75 -13.43 -25.03
C THR A 330 7.37 -13.53 -24.34
N ALA A 331 6.28 -13.39 -25.10
CA ALA A 331 4.92 -13.68 -24.61
C ALA A 331 4.72 -15.18 -24.26
N ASN A 332 5.55 -16.08 -24.82
CA ASN A 332 5.61 -17.49 -24.42
C ASN A 332 6.53 -17.70 -23.20
N GLY A 333 6.86 -16.62 -22.49
CA GLY A 333 7.77 -16.57 -21.36
C GLY A 333 9.25 -16.50 -21.71
N PHE A 334 10.06 -16.79 -20.70
CA PHE A 334 11.52 -16.77 -20.76
C PHE A 334 12.12 -18.16 -20.94
N ARG A 335 13.15 -18.26 -21.79
CA ARG A 335 14.08 -19.41 -21.87
C ARG A 335 15.48 -18.88 -22.20
N ILE A 336 16.51 -19.38 -21.50
CA ILE A 336 17.92 -19.07 -21.84
C ILE A 336 18.20 -19.52 -23.28
N PRO A 337 18.75 -18.66 -24.16
CA PRO A 337 19.08 -19.06 -25.53
C PRO A 337 20.15 -20.17 -25.57
N ARG A 338 19.91 -21.25 -26.34
CA ARG A 338 20.72 -22.50 -26.37
C ARG A 338 22.24 -22.29 -26.58
N HIS A 339 22.64 -21.21 -27.25
CA HIS A 339 24.04 -20.92 -27.59
C HIS A 339 24.75 -20.02 -26.56
N TRP A 340 24.08 -19.63 -25.47
CA TRP A 340 24.70 -18.84 -24.40
C TRP A 340 25.58 -19.71 -23.49
N ARG A 341 26.62 -19.08 -22.94
CA ARG A 341 27.57 -19.62 -21.96
C ARG A 341 27.79 -18.57 -20.86
N GLN A 342 28.71 -18.81 -19.94
CA GLN A 342 28.91 -17.97 -18.75
C GLN A 342 29.04 -16.47 -19.08
N LYS A 343 29.81 -16.10 -20.11
CA LYS A 343 29.98 -14.69 -20.54
C LYS A 343 28.66 -13.98 -20.90
N GLN A 344 27.65 -14.69 -21.41
CA GLN A 344 26.33 -14.12 -21.66
C GLN A 344 25.44 -14.10 -20.41
N LEU A 345 25.60 -15.07 -19.50
CA LEU A 345 24.87 -15.10 -18.22
C LEU A 345 25.35 -14.00 -17.27
N THR A 346 26.67 -13.78 -17.17
CA THR A 346 27.24 -12.62 -16.46
C THR A 346 26.75 -11.30 -17.06
N ALA A 347 26.70 -11.18 -18.40
CA ALA A 347 26.15 -9.99 -19.05
C ALA A 347 24.65 -9.76 -18.75
N LEU A 348 23.88 -10.84 -18.59
CA LEU A 348 22.47 -10.79 -18.18
C LEU A 348 22.33 -10.31 -16.72
N GLN A 349 23.15 -10.85 -15.81
CA GLN A 349 23.17 -10.47 -14.40
C GLN A 349 23.62 -9.02 -14.20
N ASN A 350 24.72 -8.60 -14.85
CA ASN A 350 25.22 -7.23 -14.80
C ASN A 350 24.16 -6.23 -15.30
N GLY A 351 23.43 -6.57 -16.36
CA GLY A 351 22.34 -5.75 -16.87
C GLY A 351 21.13 -5.68 -15.92
N PHE A 352 20.74 -6.82 -15.32
CA PHE A 352 19.69 -6.88 -14.30
C PHE A 352 20.02 -6.01 -13.08
N LEU A 353 21.23 -6.16 -12.51
CA LEU A 353 21.71 -5.35 -11.37
C LEU A 353 21.74 -3.86 -11.74
N ALA A 354 22.27 -3.51 -12.91
CA ALA A 354 22.24 -2.15 -13.42
C ALA A 354 20.81 -1.63 -13.73
N GLY A 355 19.80 -2.51 -13.79
CA GLY A 355 18.38 -2.17 -13.78
C GLY A 355 17.88 -1.81 -12.39
N ASN A 356 18.19 -2.65 -11.39
CA ASN A 356 17.87 -2.45 -9.98
C ASN A 356 18.43 -1.13 -9.47
N THR A 357 19.75 -0.94 -9.53
CA THR A 357 20.44 0.29 -9.10
C THR A 357 19.82 1.54 -9.73
N LYS A 358 19.45 1.51 -11.02
CA LYS A 358 18.84 2.66 -11.70
C LYS A 358 17.46 3.05 -11.14
N LEU A 359 16.70 2.12 -10.55
CA LEU A 359 15.45 2.46 -9.85
C LEU A 359 15.78 3.05 -8.46
N THR A 360 16.67 2.42 -7.70
CA THR A 360 17.12 2.90 -6.38
C THR A 360 17.72 4.32 -6.46
N ASP A 361 18.60 4.59 -7.42
CA ASP A 361 19.19 5.92 -7.73
C ASP A 361 18.16 6.98 -8.12
N LYS A 362 16.96 6.56 -8.55
CA LYS A 362 15.88 7.47 -8.98
C LYS A 362 14.84 7.68 -7.88
N LEU A 363 14.67 6.72 -6.99
CA LEU A 363 13.98 6.87 -5.72
C LEU A 363 14.72 7.87 -4.81
N SER A 364 16.03 7.68 -4.59
CA SER A 364 16.83 8.55 -3.71
C SER A 364 17.01 10.00 -4.20
N THR A 365 16.69 10.28 -5.47
CA THR A 365 16.79 11.64 -6.07
C THR A 365 15.44 12.28 -6.37
N ALA A 366 14.35 11.78 -5.78
CA ALA A 366 12.98 12.20 -6.09
C ALA A 366 12.52 13.47 -5.32
N GLY A 367 12.62 14.64 -5.98
CA GLY A 367 11.52 15.61 -6.04
C GLY A 367 11.38 16.70 -4.97
N ALA A 368 12.09 16.65 -3.83
CA ALA A 368 12.03 17.70 -2.81
C ALA A 368 12.64 19.03 -3.32
N VAL A 369 11.87 20.13 -3.31
CA VAL A 369 12.33 21.45 -3.78
C VAL A 369 11.77 22.60 -2.94
N ARG A 370 12.48 23.75 -2.92
CA ARG A 370 12.08 24.94 -2.15
C ARG A 370 10.63 25.39 -2.44
N LYS A 371 10.18 25.29 -3.70
CA LYS A 371 8.82 25.68 -4.12
C LYS A 371 7.69 24.78 -3.59
N THR A 372 8.01 23.60 -3.05
CA THR A 372 7.04 22.69 -2.40
C THR A 372 7.23 22.64 -0.88
N ASN A 373 7.99 23.59 -0.31
CA ASN A 373 8.48 23.52 1.08
C ASN A 373 9.19 22.18 1.39
N TYR A 374 9.92 21.65 0.40
CA TYR A 374 10.67 20.39 0.44
C TYR A 374 9.85 19.10 0.62
N TRP A 375 8.51 19.19 0.69
CA TRP A 375 7.64 18.04 0.49
C TRP A 375 7.82 17.48 -0.93
N SER A 376 8.02 16.17 -1.04
CA SER A 376 8.04 15.43 -2.29
C SER A 376 6.74 14.65 -2.43
N TYR A 377 6.00 14.87 -3.52
CA TYR A 377 4.71 14.24 -3.79
C TYR A 377 4.54 13.91 -5.27
N LEU A 378 3.96 12.76 -5.57
CA LEU A 378 3.72 12.29 -6.94
C LEU A 378 2.23 12.37 -7.30
N ASN A 379 1.77 13.60 -7.56
CA ASN A 379 0.38 13.95 -7.86
C ASN A 379 -0.02 13.79 -9.34
N ALA A 380 0.86 13.26 -10.20
CA ALA A 380 0.68 13.18 -11.64
C ALA A 380 1.31 11.92 -12.24
N ASN A 381 0.62 11.27 -13.19
CA ASN A 381 1.08 10.04 -13.88
C ASN A 381 1.42 8.85 -12.96
N VAL A 382 0.84 8.82 -11.75
CA VAL A 382 0.84 7.71 -10.80
C VAL A 382 -0.54 7.03 -10.81
N GLY A 383 -0.61 5.77 -10.38
CA GLY A 383 -1.81 4.92 -10.47
C GLY A 383 -2.04 4.41 -11.88
N THR A 384 -1.93 5.26 -12.91
CA THR A 384 -1.81 4.85 -14.33
C THR A 384 -0.51 5.37 -14.90
N TYR A 385 0.31 4.47 -15.42
CA TYR A 385 1.65 4.82 -15.92
C TYR A 385 1.67 4.82 -17.45
N PRO A 386 2.21 5.85 -18.11
CA PRO A 386 2.41 5.85 -19.57
C PRO A 386 3.24 4.64 -20.00
N ASN A 387 2.83 3.93 -21.06
CA ASN A 387 3.60 2.79 -21.59
C ASN A 387 4.81 3.25 -22.44
N THR A 388 5.71 3.97 -21.78
CA THR A 388 6.98 4.52 -22.28
C THR A 388 8.10 4.17 -21.30
N HIS A 389 9.37 4.28 -21.70
CA HIS A 389 10.50 4.04 -20.80
C HIS A 389 10.45 4.89 -19.51
N GLN A 390 9.92 6.12 -19.57
CA GLN A 390 9.78 6.97 -18.39
C GLN A 390 8.64 6.49 -17.46
N GLY A 391 7.49 6.09 -18.02
CA GLY A 391 6.41 5.53 -17.19
C GLY A 391 6.76 4.15 -16.62
N TYR A 392 7.56 3.34 -17.32
CA TYR A 392 8.11 2.10 -16.76
C TYR A 392 9.07 2.36 -15.58
N LEU A 393 9.88 3.42 -15.63
CA LEU A 393 10.71 3.85 -14.48
C LEU A 393 9.83 4.26 -13.28
N TYR A 394 8.84 5.14 -13.47
CA TYR A 394 7.94 5.54 -12.37
C TYR A 394 7.16 4.35 -11.80
N ARG A 395 6.61 3.48 -12.66
CA ARG A 395 5.95 2.23 -12.25
C ARG A 395 6.89 1.36 -11.39
N GLY A 396 8.15 1.21 -11.82
CA GLY A 396 9.16 0.45 -11.08
C GLY A 396 9.52 1.05 -9.72
N ILE A 397 9.59 2.39 -9.61
CA ILE A 397 9.84 3.07 -8.34
C ILE A 397 8.68 2.83 -7.35
N ILE A 398 7.42 2.94 -7.80
CA ILE A 398 6.25 2.68 -6.96
C ILE A 398 6.18 1.21 -6.47
N VAL A 399 6.64 0.24 -7.27
CA VAL A 399 6.77 -1.15 -6.81
C VAL A 399 7.74 -1.27 -5.63
N LEU A 400 8.83 -0.49 -5.64
CA LEU A 400 9.82 -0.48 -4.55
C LEU A 400 9.36 0.33 -3.32
N GLU A 401 8.68 1.47 -3.50
CA GLU A 401 8.20 2.29 -2.38
C GLU A 401 7.02 1.67 -1.62
N GLY A 402 6.10 0.96 -2.30
CA GLY A 402 4.87 0.46 -1.68
C GLY A 402 4.08 -0.58 -2.47
N GLY A 403 4.69 -1.22 -3.48
CA GLY A 403 4.05 -2.23 -4.33
C GLY A 403 3.03 -1.68 -5.36
N SER A 404 2.16 -0.76 -4.95
CA SER A 404 1.23 -0.02 -5.83
C SER A 404 0.87 1.35 -5.26
N ALA A 405 0.23 2.19 -6.08
CA ALA A 405 -0.33 3.46 -5.64
C ALA A 405 -1.73 3.66 -6.23
N ASN A 406 -2.58 4.35 -5.46
CA ASN A 406 -3.86 4.88 -5.93
C ASN A 406 -3.65 5.86 -7.11
N MET A 407 -4.73 6.13 -7.86
CA MET A 407 -4.80 7.32 -8.70
C MET A 407 -4.72 8.59 -7.83
N PRO A 408 -4.08 9.69 -8.26
CA PRO A 408 -4.05 10.95 -7.52
C PRO A 408 -5.45 11.48 -7.14
N GLN A 409 -6.48 11.21 -7.95
CA GLN A 409 -7.88 11.54 -7.65
C GLN A 409 -8.47 10.75 -6.48
N ASP A 410 -7.92 9.58 -6.16
CA ASP A 410 -8.31 8.73 -5.03
C ASP A 410 -7.43 9.01 -3.79
N ALA A 411 -6.11 9.12 -3.98
CA ALA A 411 -5.21 9.58 -2.92
C ALA A 411 -3.91 10.21 -3.44
N VAL A 412 -3.37 11.16 -2.68
CA VAL A 412 -2.02 11.73 -2.83
C VAL A 412 -1.21 11.45 -1.57
N TYR A 413 0.06 11.12 -1.77
CA TYR A 413 1.05 10.86 -0.73
C TYR A 413 2.18 11.89 -0.85
N ALA A 414 2.56 12.51 0.26
CA ALA A 414 3.58 13.56 0.32
C ALA A 414 4.55 13.31 1.48
N GLN A 415 5.81 13.02 1.17
CA GLN A 415 6.85 12.74 2.17
C GLN A 415 7.87 13.88 2.28
N ILE A 416 8.41 14.07 3.47
CA ILE A 416 9.58 14.94 3.71
C ILE A 416 10.64 14.15 4.47
N ASN A 417 11.88 14.17 3.98
CA ASN A 417 13.03 13.51 4.60
C ASN A 417 14.01 14.51 5.22
N ASN A 418 14.03 15.77 4.75
CA ASN A 418 14.96 16.80 5.18
C ASN A 418 14.35 18.20 5.09
N LEU A 419 14.89 19.15 5.85
CA LEU A 419 14.31 20.50 5.99
C LEU A 419 14.59 21.43 4.80
N ASN A 420 15.66 21.18 4.03
CA ASN A 420 16.15 22.11 3.01
C ASN A 420 16.61 21.48 1.68
N GLY A 421 16.34 20.18 1.47
CA GLY A 421 16.78 19.43 0.29
C GLY A 421 18.16 18.75 0.44
N GLN A 422 18.90 19.01 1.51
CA GLN A 422 20.24 18.44 1.76
C GLN A 422 20.17 17.27 2.75
N SER A 423 21.02 16.26 2.57
CA SER A 423 21.16 15.13 3.51
C SER A 423 21.64 15.56 4.90
N SER A 424 22.37 16.67 5.01
CA SER A 424 22.78 17.29 6.27
C SER A 424 21.62 17.84 7.11
N THR A 425 20.41 17.98 6.55
CA THR A 425 19.20 18.34 7.32
C THR A 425 18.18 17.20 7.36
N GLN A 426 18.63 15.95 7.23
CA GLN A 426 17.83 14.75 7.48
C GLN A 426 17.10 14.86 8.82
N LEU A 427 15.79 14.58 8.82
CA LEU A 427 14.96 14.67 10.01
C LEU A 427 15.34 13.58 11.03
N LYS A 428 15.49 14.00 12.28
CA LYS A 428 15.88 13.20 13.45
C LYS A 428 14.87 13.43 14.56
N GLY A 429 14.34 12.36 15.13
CA GLY A 429 13.28 12.39 16.13
C GLY A 429 13.70 12.96 17.50
N ASP A 430 15.00 13.18 17.73
CA ASP A 430 15.53 13.93 18.88
C ASP A 430 15.10 15.40 18.89
N ASN A 431 14.84 15.97 17.70
CA ASN A 431 14.48 17.37 17.55
C ASN A 431 12.96 17.59 17.68
N THR A 432 12.58 18.75 18.21
CA THR A 432 11.20 19.25 18.09
C THR A 432 10.99 19.90 16.73
N TYR A 433 9.90 19.51 16.06
CA TYR A 433 9.37 20.17 14.87
C TYR A 433 7.90 20.57 15.08
N LYS A 434 7.45 21.56 14.33
CA LYS A 434 6.04 21.96 14.25
C LYS A 434 5.61 22.17 12.80
N LEU A 435 4.34 21.93 12.53
CA LEU A 435 3.69 22.10 11.24
C LEU A 435 2.34 22.79 11.43
N THR A 436 2.24 24.06 11.03
CA THR A 436 1.03 24.87 11.24
C THR A 436 0.20 24.99 9.97
N PHE A 437 -1.03 24.49 10.01
CA PHE A 437 -2.03 24.64 8.96
C PHE A 437 -2.97 25.80 9.27
N LYS A 438 -2.97 26.83 8.43
CA LYS A 438 -3.92 27.96 8.48
C LYS A 438 -5.34 27.49 8.14
N PRO A 439 -6.39 28.22 8.56
CA PRO A 439 -7.76 27.98 8.09
C PRO A 439 -7.88 27.95 6.56
N PRO A 440 -8.94 27.36 6.00
CA PRO A 440 -9.25 27.50 4.57
C PRO A 440 -9.53 28.98 4.27
N HIS A 441 -9.07 29.46 3.12
CA HIS A 441 -9.29 30.84 2.71
C HIS A 441 -10.79 31.10 2.44
N SER A 442 -11.30 32.24 2.92
CA SER A 442 -12.61 32.77 2.54
C SER A 442 -12.46 33.81 1.42
N GLY A 443 -13.24 33.67 0.35
CA GLY A 443 -13.17 34.55 -0.82
C GLY A 443 -12.07 34.16 -1.82
N THR A 444 -11.52 35.15 -2.52
CA THR A 444 -10.48 34.95 -3.55
C THR A 444 -9.18 34.44 -2.92
N VAL A 445 -8.59 33.41 -3.52
CA VAL A 445 -7.38 32.74 -3.01
C VAL A 445 -6.20 33.02 -3.91
N ASP A 446 -5.13 33.60 -3.36
CA ASP A 446 -3.83 33.67 -4.05
C ASP A 446 -3.27 32.26 -4.26
N LEU A 447 -2.85 31.94 -5.49
CA LEU A 447 -2.40 30.61 -5.86
C LEU A 447 -0.88 30.57 -6.11
N PRO A 448 -0.13 29.60 -5.53
CA PRO A 448 -0.59 28.54 -4.63
C PRO A 448 -1.09 29.05 -3.28
N ALA A 449 -2.15 28.43 -2.75
CA ALA A 449 -2.47 28.53 -1.33
C ALA A 449 -1.36 27.82 -0.53
N ILE A 450 -0.56 28.58 0.23
CA ILE A 450 0.57 28.05 0.99
C ILE A 450 0.16 27.85 2.45
N GLY A 451 0.18 26.60 2.91
CA GLY A 451 0.03 26.28 4.33
C GLY A 451 -1.38 26.38 4.89
N SER A 452 -2.43 26.45 4.07
CA SER A 452 -3.80 26.22 4.53
C SER A 452 -4.03 24.75 4.89
N LEU A 453 -5.16 24.41 5.52
CA LEU A 453 -5.60 23.02 5.66
C LEU A 453 -5.61 22.30 4.29
N PRO A 454 -5.21 21.02 4.21
CA PRO A 454 -5.17 20.27 2.95
C PRO A 454 -6.56 20.16 2.27
N PRO A 455 -6.69 20.60 1.00
CA PRO A 455 -7.98 20.69 0.33
C PRO A 455 -8.53 19.31 -0.11
N THR A 456 -9.73 18.98 0.36
CA THR A 456 -10.48 17.75 0.01
C THR A 456 -11.83 18.09 -0.60
N VAL A 457 -12.46 17.12 -1.28
CA VAL A 457 -13.82 17.30 -1.80
C VAL A 457 -14.83 17.29 -0.65
N ASN A 458 -15.69 18.30 -0.60
CA ASN A 458 -16.72 18.44 0.43
C ASN A 458 -18.13 18.06 -0.07
N ASP A 459 -19.08 17.98 0.86
CA ASP A 459 -20.53 17.99 0.59
C ASP A 459 -21.11 19.41 0.51
N SER A 460 -22.43 19.50 0.34
CA SER A 460 -23.17 20.78 0.29
C SER A 460 -23.21 21.54 1.62
N SER A 461 -22.86 20.87 2.72
CA SER A 461 -22.79 21.43 4.09
C SER A 461 -21.36 21.81 4.48
N GLY A 462 -20.37 21.54 3.61
CA GLY A 462 -18.96 21.81 3.85
C GLY A 462 -18.17 20.67 4.50
N ASN A 463 -18.79 19.51 4.78
CA ASN A 463 -18.10 18.38 5.39
C ASN A 463 -17.17 17.68 4.38
N PRO A 464 -15.97 17.24 4.76
CA PRO A 464 -15.08 16.51 3.86
C PRO A 464 -15.60 15.10 3.56
N LYS A 465 -15.76 14.77 2.27
CA LYS A 465 -15.99 13.40 1.77
C LYS A 465 -14.69 12.61 1.64
N GLY A 466 -13.56 13.32 1.63
CA GLY A 466 -12.23 12.78 1.80
C GLY A 466 -11.77 12.84 3.25
N PHE A 467 -10.48 12.65 3.46
CA PHE A 467 -9.80 12.96 4.71
C PHE A 467 -8.31 13.18 4.46
N TRP A 468 -7.60 13.76 5.43
CA TRP A 468 -6.13 13.83 5.39
C TRP A 468 -5.55 13.52 6.77
N SER A 469 -4.33 13.02 6.80
CA SER A 469 -3.57 12.75 8.03
C SER A 469 -2.08 12.92 7.79
N ILE A 470 -1.37 13.48 8.76
CA ILE A 470 0.09 13.37 8.86
C ILE A 470 0.43 12.20 9.76
N HIS A 471 1.31 11.33 9.29
CA HIS A 471 1.89 10.19 10.00
C HIS A 471 3.37 10.48 10.21
N VAL A 472 3.96 9.97 11.29
CA VAL A 472 5.42 9.96 11.44
C VAL A 472 5.90 8.52 11.52
N TYR A 473 6.82 8.19 10.61
CA TYR A 473 7.49 6.90 10.60
C TYR A 473 8.96 7.05 10.97
N GLN A 474 9.55 5.96 11.46
CA GLN A 474 10.99 5.77 11.46
C GLN A 474 11.43 5.19 10.11
N THR A 475 12.62 5.57 9.64
CA THR A 475 13.15 5.14 8.34
C THR A 475 14.36 4.24 8.49
N ASP A 476 14.25 3.04 7.96
CA ASP A 476 15.39 2.19 7.61
C ASP A 476 15.63 2.21 6.08
N THR A 477 16.88 1.99 5.69
CA THR A 477 17.31 1.78 4.31
C THR A 477 17.48 0.31 3.93
N SER A 478 17.61 -0.63 4.87
CA SER A 478 17.50 -2.07 4.54
C SER A 478 16.02 -2.42 4.33
N GLU A 479 15.16 -2.12 5.29
CA GLU A 479 13.69 -2.27 5.21
C GLU A 479 13.01 -1.12 4.43
N SER A 480 13.60 -0.73 3.29
CA SER A 480 13.25 0.46 2.50
C SER A 480 11.78 0.59 2.03
N ALA A 481 10.99 -0.47 2.14
CA ALA A 481 9.56 -0.51 1.78
C ALA A 481 8.63 -0.64 3.00
N ALA A 482 9.16 -0.73 4.23
CA ALA A 482 8.41 -0.88 5.47
C ALA A 482 8.79 0.20 6.52
N PRO A 483 8.51 1.49 6.25
CA PRO A 483 8.65 2.52 7.27
C PRO A 483 7.65 2.25 8.42
N PHE A 484 8.18 2.06 9.62
CA PHE A 484 7.45 1.62 10.82
C PHE A 484 6.83 2.82 11.56
N LEU A 485 5.64 2.62 12.14
CA LEU A 485 5.07 3.56 13.12
C LEU A 485 5.99 3.61 14.35
N THR A 486 6.24 4.80 14.88
CA THR A 486 7.24 5.00 15.94
C THR A 486 6.85 4.30 17.24
N GLN A 487 7.79 3.58 17.87
CA GLN A 487 7.61 2.98 19.20
C GLN A 487 7.08 4.01 20.24
N PRO A 488 7.66 5.23 20.33
CA PRO A 488 7.10 6.31 21.16
C PRO A 488 5.63 6.69 20.95
N SER A 489 4.94 6.28 19.88
CA SER A 489 3.56 6.70 19.62
C SER A 489 2.58 6.38 20.76
N VAL A 490 2.91 5.41 21.63
CA VAL A 490 2.17 5.10 22.86
C VAL A 490 2.31 6.16 23.97
N LEU A 491 3.34 7.01 23.95
CA LEU A 491 3.62 8.02 24.98
C LEU A 491 2.57 9.14 25.03
N ASN A 492 1.81 9.36 23.96
CA ASN A 492 0.73 10.34 23.96
C ASN A 492 -0.60 9.66 24.34
N THR A 493 -0.89 9.58 25.62
CA THR A 493 -2.12 8.97 26.15
C THR A 493 -3.37 9.85 26.00
N SER A 494 -3.28 11.07 25.42
CA SER A 494 -4.40 12.03 25.28
C SER A 494 -5.59 11.53 24.45
N TYR A 495 -5.41 10.47 23.65
CA TYR A 495 -6.49 9.88 22.87
C TYR A 495 -7.10 8.62 23.51
N SER A 496 -6.37 8.04 24.47
CA SER A 496 -6.74 6.86 25.26
C SER A 496 -7.64 7.22 26.45
N SER A 497 -8.11 6.22 27.20
CA SER A 497 -8.83 6.44 28.46
C SER A 497 -8.70 5.21 29.37
N ALA A 498 -8.46 5.43 30.67
CA ALA A 498 -8.59 4.40 31.68
C ALA A 498 -10.02 4.46 32.25
N ASN A 499 -10.93 3.68 31.64
CA ASN A 499 -12.36 3.70 31.95
C ASN A 499 -12.99 2.29 32.07
N LEU A 500 -12.15 1.26 32.19
CA LEU A 500 -12.53 -0.11 32.51
C LEU A 500 -12.08 -0.42 33.93
N ASP A 501 -12.87 -1.14 34.70
CA ASP A 501 -12.54 -1.44 36.09
C ASP A 501 -11.58 -2.65 36.18
N VAL A 502 -10.62 -2.56 37.10
CA VAL A 502 -9.85 -3.72 37.58
C VAL A 502 -10.65 -4.37 38.71
N THR A 503 -10.92 -5.67 38.60
CA THR A 503 -11.78 -6.41 39.54
C THR A 503 -11.02 -7.08 40.68
N ALA A 504 -9.73 -7.37 40.50
CA ALA A 504 -8.85 -7.81 41.58
C ALA A 504 -7.39 -7.38 41.33
N VAL A 505 -6.64 -7.19 42.40
CA VAL A 505 -5.17 -6.97 42.40
C VAL A 505 -4.57 -7.98 43.37
N ASP A 506 -3.55 -8.71 42.95
CA ASP A 506 -2.79 -9.63 43.79
C ASP A 506 -1.31 -9.20 43.85
N PRO A 507 -0.85 -8.58 44.95
CA PRO A 507 0.54 -8.17 45.12
C PRO A 507 1.48 -9.33 45.52
N SER A 508 0.97 -10.56 45.68
CA SER A 508 1.82 -11.75 45.87
C SER A 508 2.25 -12.38 44.54
N THR A 509 1.59 -12.01 43.44
CA THR A 509 1.89 -12.46 42.07
C THR A 509 1.96 -11.30 41.07
N ASP A 510 1.98 -10.05 41.53
CA ASP A 510 1.96 -8.82 40.73
C ASP A 510 0.89 -8.80 39.61
N THR A 511 -0.25 -9.46 39.88
CA THR A 511 -1.28 -9.75 38.87
C THR A 511 -2.48 -8.84 39.01
N LEU A 512 -2.87 -8.22 37.90
CA LEU A 512 -4.12 -7.50 37.72
C LEU A 512 -5.16 -8.43 37.11
N THR A 513 -6.39 -8.37 37.58
CA THR A 513 -7.52 -9.11 36.99
C THR A 513 -8.62 -8.15 36.58
N VAL A 514 -9.11 -8.27 35.35
CA VAL A 514 -10.03 -7.33 34.70
C VAL A 514 -11.22 -8.04 34.08
N ARG A 515 -12.31 -7.30 33.84
CA ARG A 515 -13.35 -7.72 32.90
C ARG A 515 -13.09 -7.08 31.54
N LEU A 516 -12.87 -7.90 30.53
CA LEU A 516 -12.93 -7.41 29.15
C LEU A 516 -14.40 -7.15 28.80
N PRO A 517 -14.75 -5.97 28.25
CA PRO A 517 -15.96 -5.87 27.43
C PRO A 517 -15.79 -6.75 26.18
N PRO A 518 -16.83 -6.98 25.36
CA PRO A 518 -16.65 -7.60 24.05
C PRO A 518 -15.71 -6.74 23.17
N THR A 519 -14.41 -7.04 23.17
CA THR A 519 -13.37 -6.14 22.65
C THR A 519 -13.26 -6.20 21.12
N PRO A 520 -13.29 -5.03 20.45
CA PRO A 520 -12.89 -4.94 19.04
C PRO A 520 -11.38 -4.72 18.86
N TRP A 521 -10.64 -4.54 19.97
CA TRP A 521 -9.17 -4.50 19.97
C TRP A 521 -8.53 -5.89 19.82
N GLY A 522 -9.33 -6.97 19.84
CA GLY A 522 -8.85 -8.35 19.86
C GLY A 522 -8.56 -8.86 21.29
N PRO A 523 -7.82 -9.97 21.41
CA PRO A 523 -7.34 -10.47 22.71
C PRO A 523 -6.26 -9.55 23.30
N LEU A 524 -6.12 -9.57 24.63
CA LEU A 524 -4.97 -8.97 25.30
C LEU A 524 -3.77 -9.92 25.17
N LEU A 525 -2.83 -9.56 24.30
CA LEU A 525 -1.59 -10.30 24.07
C LEU A 525 -0.42 -9.66 24.83
N ALA A 526 0.69 -10.39 24.97
CA ALA A 526 1.97 -9.83 25.39
C ALA A 526 2.30 -8.56 24.58
N SER A 527 2.99 -7.60 25.22
CA SER A 527 3.30 -6.28 24.66
C SER A 527 2.10 -5.36 24.34
N THR A 528 0.86 -5.73 24.68
CA THR A 528 -0.30 -4.84 24.52
C THR A 528 -0.15 -3.61 25.44
N PRO A 529 -0.22 -2.37 24.92
CA PRO A 529 0.00 -1.16 25.71
C PRO A 529 -1.29 -0.74 26.41
N VAL A 530 -1.20 -0.47 27.72
CA VAL A 530 -2.30 -0.08 28.61
C VAL A 530 -1.89 1.14 29.45
N LEU A 531 -2.87 1.84 30.02
CA LEU A 531 -2.67 2.87 31.03
C LEU A 531 -3.61 2.67 32.22
N PHE A 532 -3.30 3.33 33.34
CA PHE A 532 -4.10 3.29 34.56
C PHE A 532 -4.65 4.67 34.96
N GLY A 533 -5.78 4.67 35.66
CA GLY A 533 -6.53 5.86 36.06
C GLY A 533 -5.91 6.63 37.24
N PRO A 534 -6.56 7.70 37.72
CA PRO A 534 -6.00 8.62 38.72
C PRO A 534 -5.56 7.97 40.05
N THR A 535 -6.15 6.83 40.42
CA THR A 535 -5.86 6.09 41.66
C THR A 535 -4.63 5.18 41.58
N ALA A 536 -4.02 5.00 40.39
CA ALA A 536 -2.95 4.02 40.16
C ALA A 536 -1.78 4.09 41.15
N ALA A 537 -1.46 5.30 41.65
CA ALA A 537 -0.40 5.52 42.63
C ALA A 537 -0.58 4.75 43.95
N GLN A 538 -1.82 4.37 44.30
CA GLN A 538 -2.14 3.55 45.48
C GLN A 538 -1.75 2.07 45.29
N TYR A 539 -1.48 1.66 44.04
CA TYR A 539 -1.19 0.28 43.63
C TYR A 539 0.26 0.11 43.11
N GLY A 540 1.13 1.09 43.35
CA GLY A 540 2.51 1.12 42.81
C GLY A 540 2.63 1.59 41.35
N LEU A 541 1.53 1.99 40.72
CA LEU A 541 1.44 2.32 39.28
C LEU A 541 1.35 3.83 39.05
N THR A 542 1.77 4.33 37.88
CA THR A 542 1.72 5.77 37.55
C THR A 542 0.49 6.10 36.69
N PRO A 543 -0.40 7.01 37.13
CA PRO A 543 -1.57 7.40 36.35
C PRO A 543 -1.23 7.95 34.96
N ASN A 544 -1.97 7.53 33.94
CA ASN A 544 -1.87 7.96 32.54
C ASN A 544 -0.51 7.69 31.83
N THR A 545 0.41 6.94 32.46
CA THR A 545 1.67 6.47 31.86
C THR A 545 1.46 5.14 31.12
N PRO A 546 2.18 4.86 30.02
CA PRO A 546 2.17 3.56 29.36
C PRO A 546 2.78 2.43 30.19
N TYR A 547 2.07 1.30 30.21
CA TYR A 547 2.48 0.00 30.70
C TYR A 547 2.23 -1.05 29.61
N TYR A 548 2.91 -2.18 29.67
CA TYR A 548 2.82 -3.25 28.67
C TYR A 548 2.51 -4.58 29.32
N ILE A 549 1.55 -5.31 28.78
CA ILE A 549 1.16 -6.65 29.25
C ILE A 549 2.34 -7.62 29.08
N VAL A 550 2.68 -8.39 30.12
CA VAL A 550 3.90 -9.23 30.15
C VAL A 550 3.72 -10.54 29.36
N GLU A 551 2.64 -11.27 29.59
CA GLU A 551 2.26 -12.48 28.85
C GLU A 551 0.81 -12.38 28.36
N ASP A 552 0.42 -13.20 27.38
CA ASP A 552 -0.96 -13.28 26.89
C ASP A 552 -1.95 -13.49 28.05
N ALA A 553 -2.97 -12.62 28.16
CA ALA A 553 -3.79 -12.55 29.35
C ALA A 553 -4.59 -13.84 29.58
N THR A 554 -4.41 -14.46 30.74
CA THR A 554 -5.03 -15.74 31.06
C THR A 554 -6.53 -15.56 31.30
N SER A 555 -7.35 -16.33 30.58
CA SER A 555 -8.81 -16.32 30.72
C SER A 555 -9.23 -17.15 31.94
N ASN A 556 -9.96 -16.53 32.86
CA ASN A 556 -10.47 -17.17 34.07
C ASN A 556 -11.85 -17.82 33.86
N ALA A 557 -12.22 -18.73 34.76
CA ALA A 557 -13.47 -19.47 34.68
C ALA A 557 -14.75 -18.62 34.87
N ASP A 558 -14.63 -17.41 35.42
CA ASP A 558 -15.74 -16.46 35.59
C ASP A 558 -15.87 -15.44 34.42
N GLY A 559 -15.00 -15.53 33.42
CA GLY A 559 -14.93 -14.59 32.30
C GLY A 559 -14.10 -13.32 32.55
N THR A 560 -13.38 -13.24 33.68
CA THR A 560 -12.29 -12.25 33.83
C THR A 560 -11.02 -12.69 33.11
N TYR A 561 -10.08 -11.76 32.96
CA TYR A 561 -8.75 -11.99 32.40
C TYR A 561 -7.70 -11.48 33.37
N SER A 562 -6.65 -12.26 33.60
CA SER A 562 -5.53 -11.91 34.50
C SER A 562 -4.24 -11.71 33.72
N PHE A 563 -3.48 -10.66 34.07
CA PHE A 563 -2.18 -10.33 33.47
C PHE A 563 -1.29 -9.52 34.42
N GLN A 564 0.02 -9.59 34.19
CA GLN A 564 1.04 -8.73 34.80
C GLN A 564 1.43 -7.61 33.84
N VAL A 565 2.07 -6.54 34.35
CA VAL A 565 2.52 -5.40 33.52
C VAL A 565 4.00 -5.04 33.75
N SER A 566 4.65 -4.53 32.69
CA SER A 566 5.97 -3.89 32.73
C SER A 566 5.89 -2.40 32.36
N THR A 567 6.82 -1.58 32.83
CA THR A 567 7.07 -0.21 32.31
C THR A 567 7.94 -0.20 31.07
N LEU A 568 8.65 -1.30 30.77
CA LEU A 568 9.53 -1.41 29.63
C LEU A 568 8.92 -2.34 28.57
N TRP A 569 9.17 -2.00 27.31
CA TRP A 569 8.88 -2.86 26.18
C TRP A 569 9.87 -2.60 25.05
N ARG A 570 10.23 -3.68 24.37
CA ARG A 570 11.32 -3.79 23.42
C ARG A 570 10.81 -4.47 22.16
N GLN A 571 11.02 -3.87 21.00
CA GLN A 571 10.83 -4.58 19.73
C GLN A 571 12.12 -5.31 19.35
N ASP A 572 11.99 -6.34 18.52
CA ASP A 572 13.10 -6.73 17.65
C ASP A 572 13.52 -5.52 16.79
N VAL A 573 14.77 -5.52 16.32
CA VAL A 573 15.28 -4.48 15.41
C VAL A 573 15.58 -5.04 14.03
N SER A 574 15.55 -4.17 13.03
CA SER A 574 15.99 -4.48 11.68
C SER A 574 17.52 -4.56 11.61
N SER A 575 18.05 -5.04 10.47
CA SER A 575 19.49 -4.98 10.18
C SER A 575 20.03 -3.54 9.99
N GLY A 576 19.19 -2.52 10.15
CA GLY A 576 19.52 -1.10 10.16
C GLY A 576 19.34 -0.45 11.54
N ASP A 577 19.31 -1.26 12.61
CA ASP A 577 19.24 -0.84 14.01
C ASP A 577 17.92 -0.08 14.36
N VAL A 578 16.83 -0.34 13.61
CA VAL A 578 15.51 0.31 13.77
C VAL A 578 14.48 -0.68 14.34
N PRO A 579 13.75 -0.33 15.43
CA PRO A 579 12.65 -1.14 15.97
C PRO A 579 11.55 -1.45 14.94
N ILE A 580 11.12 -2.72 14.86
CA ILE A 580 10.19 -3.22 13.83
C ILE A 580 8.81 -3.60 14.41
N GLN A 581 7.74 -3.31 13.67
CA GLN A 581 6.37 -3.63 14.08
C GLN A 581 6.04 -5.13 13.98
N GLY A 582 5.37 -5.66 15.00
CA GLY A 582 4.86 -7.04 15.04
C GLY A 582 3.89 -7.25 16.21
N THR A 583 3.19 -8.39 16.20
CA THR A 583 2.40 -8.91 17.34
C THR A 583 3.23 -9.76 18.29
N ASP A 584 4.21 -10.48 17.74
CA ASP A 584 4.90 -11.57 18.41
C ASP A 584 6.25 -11.03 18.93
N PRO A 585 6.62 -11.22 20.21
CA PRO A 585 8.00 -11.02 20.64
C PRO A 585 8.89 -12.04 19.92
N GLY A 586 9.88 -11.56 19.16
CA GLY A 586 10.87 -12.41 18.54
C GLY A 586 11.91 -12.91 19.53
N GLN A 587 13.11 -13.20 19.02
CA GLN A 587 14.20 -13.74 19.84
C GLN A 587 14.76 -12.71 20.85
N TYR A 588 14.56 -11.41 20.59
CA TYR A 588 15.18 -10.32 21.35
C TYR A 588 14.22 -9.20 21.75
N GLY A 589 12.98 -9.16 21.21
CA GLY A 589 11.90 -8.29 21.66
C GLY A 589 11.07 -8.90 22.82
N GLY A 590 10.35 -8.03 23.54
CA GLY A 590 9.47 -8.42 24.65
C GLY A 590 9.20 -7.29 25.65
N PRO A 591 8.23 -7.46 26.56
CA PRO A 591 8.08 -6.62 27.74
C PRO A 591 9.24 -6.87 28.73
N GLY A 592 9.59 -5.87 29.53
CA GLY A 592 10.65 -5.97 30.53
C GLY A 592 10.20 -6.60 31.86
N PRO A 593 10.96 -6.37 32.95
CA PRO A 593 10.60 -6.86 34.28
C PRO A 593 9.18 -6.47 34.71
N ILE A 594 8.52 -7.36 35.43
CA ILE A 594 7.20 -7.15 36.04
C ILE A 594 7.31 -5.99 37.05
N VAL A 595 6.28 -5.14 37.10
CA VAL A 595 6.17 -4.02 38.04
C VAL A 595 5.54 -4.51 39.35
N PRO A 596 6.23 -4.39 40.49
CA PRO A 596 5.67 -4.78 41.78
C PRO A 596 4.41 -3.98 42.13
N LEU A 597 3.32 -4.70 42.42
CA LEU A 597 2.05 -4.10 42.78
C LEU A 597 1.93 -3.88 44.29
N GLN A 598 1.12 -2.91 44.68
CA GLN A 598 0.76 -2.64 46.08
C GLN A 598 -0.73 -2.89 46.26
N ASP A 599 -1.13 -3.39 47.44
CA ASP A 599 -2.53 -3.39 47.86
C ASP A 599 -2.72 -2.33 48.96
N PRO A 600 -3.50 -1.26 48.72
CA PRO A 600 -3.87 -0.29 49.76
C PRO A 600 -4.92 -0.84 50.74
N GLY A 601 -5.50 -2.01 50.45
CA GLY A 601 -6.53 -2.69 51.23
C GLY A 601 -7.95 -2.20 50.92
N GLY A 602 -8.93 -3.06 51.21
CA GLY A 602 -10.36 -2.76 51.05
C GLY A 602 -10.93 -3.20 49.70
N THR A 603 -11.79 -2.37 49.11
CA THR A 603 -12.36 -2.63 47.77
C THR A 603 -11.46 -2.05 46.69
N VAL A 604 -11.15 -2.83 45.66
CA VAL A 604 -10.32 -2.37 44.54
C VAL A 604 -10.94 -1.14 43.88
N ASN A 605 -10.15 -0.07 43.79
CA ASN A 605 -10.50 1.22 43.22
C ASN A 605 -9.44 1.59 42.17
N LEU A 606 -9.26 0.72 41.17
CA LEU A 606 -8.31 0.89 40.08
C LEU A 606 -9.01 0.78 38.73
N GLN A 607 -8.75 1.74 37.86
CA GLN A 607 -9.24 1.77 36.49
C GLN A 607 -8.09 1.64 35.51
N TRP A 608 -8.34 1.00 34.37
CA TRP A 608 -7.37 0.75 33.31
C TRP A 608 -8.00 0.96 31.93
N GLY A 609 -7.18 0.94 30.89
CA GLY A 609 -7.66 0.84 29.51
C GLY A 609 -6.52 0.72 28.49
N PRO A 610 -6.80 0.22 27.27
CA PRO A 610 -5.82 0.11 26.20
C PRO A 610 -5.40 1.49 25.69
N ILE A 611 -4.13 1.61 25.31
CA ILE A 611 -3.59 2.82 24.68
C ILE A 611 -3.95 2.85 23.19
N GLN A 612 -4.33 4.03 22.71
CA GLN A 612 -4.59 4.35 21.31
C GLN A 612 -3.36 5.09 20.76
N PRO A 613 -2.42 4.42 20.06
CA PRO A 613 -1.10 4.99 19.79
C PRO A 613 -1.17 6.14 18.76
N VAL A 614 -0.67 7.32 19.13
CA VAL A 614 -0.76 8.54 18.32
C VAL A 614 0.41 8.59 17.35
N SER A 615 0.37 7.72 16.34
CA SER A 615 1.34 7.73 15.23
C SER A 615 1.01 8.77 14.15
N GLN A 616 -0.23 9.28 14.20
CA GLN A 616 -0.84 10.11 13.17
C GLN A 616 -1.85 11.09 13.77
N LEU A 617 -2.00 12.27 13.13
CA LEU A 617 -3.04 13.26 13.44
C LEU A 617 -3.59 13.86 12.14
N GLY A 618 -4.86 14.24 12.10
CA GLY A 618 -5.47 14.69 10.84
C GLY A 618 -6.87 15.27 10.91
N SER A 619 -7.55 15.28 9.77
CA SER A 619 -8.89 15.86 9.63
C SER A 619 -9.94 15.15 10.49
N GLN A 620 -9.73 13.90 10.88
CA GLN A 620 -10.65 13.16 11.77
C GLN A 620 -10.66 13.80 13.16
N GLN A 621 -9.50 13.94 13.80
CA GLN A 621 -9.37 14.58 15.11
C GLN A 621 -9.68 16.10 15.04
N LEU A 622 -9.54 16.74 13.88
CA LEU A 622 -9.93 18.14 13.68
C LEU A 622 -11.45 18.34 13.53
N THR A 623 -12.15 17.40 12.91
CA THR A 623 -13.62 17.48 12.73
C THR A 623 -14.38 16.99 13.96
N SER A 624 -13.81 16.07 14.75
CA SER A 624 -14.30 15.73 16.10
C SER A 624 -13.90 16.74 17.19
N GLY A 625 -13.19 17.82 16.84
CA GLY A 625 -12.83 18.90 17.77
C GLY A 625 -11.75 18.56 18.79
N ARG A 626 -11.05 17.42 18.65
CA ARG A 626 -10.01 16.96 19.58
C ARG A 626 -8.63 17.58 19.30
N LEU A 627 -8.32 17.90 18.05
CA LEU A 627 -7.18 18.78 17.72
C LEU A 627 -7.50 20.21 18.14
N ALA A 628 -6.71 20.73 19.08
CA ALA A 628 -6.79 22.10 19.56
C ALA A 628 -6.43 23.08 18.43
N ARG A 629 -7.19 24.18 18.37
CA ARG A 629 -6.93 25.31 17.46
C ARG A 629 -6.19 26.42 18.18
N ASN A 630 -5.30 27.08 17.44
CA ASN A 630 -4.72 28.35 17.85
C ASN A 630 -5.79 29.47 17.82
N PRO A 631 -5.58 30.63 18.48
CA PRO A 631 -6.57 31.73 18.52
C PRO A 631 -6.95 32.31 17.15
N ASP A 632 -6.11 32.15 16.12
CA ASP A 632 -6.39 32.53 14.72
C ASP A 632 -7.17 31.44 13.93
N GLY A 633 -7.61 30.38 14.61
CA GLY A 633 -8.30 29.22 14.03
C GLY A 633 -7.38 28.21 13.34
N SER A 634 -6.07 28.48 13.23
CA SER A 634 -5.08 27.56 12.66
C SER A 634 -4.82 26.35 13.58
N VAL A 635 -4.14 25.33 13.05
CA VAL A 635 -3.82 24.10 13.77
C VAL A 635 -2.33 23.82 13.64
N THR A 636 -1.61 23.87 14.76
CA THR A 636 -0.21 23.44 14.83
C THR A 636 -0.15 21.99 15.29
N ILE A 637 0.40 21.10 14.46
CA ILE A 637 0.78 19.73 14.84
C ILE A 637 2.26 19.74 15.23
N TRP A 638 2.59 19.08 16.34
CA TRP A 638 3.94 18.98 16.89
C TRP A 638 4.49 17.56 16.70
N ILE A 639 5.77 17.47 16.36
CA ILE A 639 6.49 16.21 16.10
C ILE A 639 7.77 16.30 16.95
N ALA A 640 7.82 15.57 18.07
CA ALA A 640 8.85 15.76 19.10
C ALA A 640 8.96 14.53 20.01
N PRO A 641 10.11 14.27 20.67
CA PRO A 641 10.29 13.06 21.49
C PRO A 641 9.55 13.14 22.84
N THR A 642 9.35 14.36 23.35
CA THR A 642 8.52 14.68 24.50
C THR A 642 7.51 15.76 24.11
N LEU A 643 6.44 15.92 24.91
CA LEU A 643 5.45 16.97 24.69
C LEU A 643 6.10 18.37 24.80
N PRO A 644 6.13 19.19 23.73
CA PRO A 644 6.79 20.50 23.80
C PRO A 644 6.07 21.46 24.76
N ALA A 645 6.85 22.30 25.45
CA ALA A 645 6.30 23.27 26.40
C ALA A 645 5.26 24.19 25.74
N GLY A 646 4.04 24.22 26.30
CA GLY A 646 2.91 24.98 25.77
C GLY A 646 2.20 24.36 24.55
N ALA A 647 2.63 23.19 24.06
CA ALA A 647 1.89 22.46 23.04
C ALA A 647 0.67 21.73 23.65
N PRO A 648 -0.51 21.76 23.00
CA PRO A 648 -1.62 20.90 23.38
C PRO A 648 -1.25 19.43 23.17
N ALA A 649 -1.44 18.59 24.18
CA ALA A 649 -1.09 17.17 24.11
C ALA A 649 -1.86 16.41 23.00
N THR A 650 -3.10 16.82 22.69
CA THR A 650 -3.87 16.29 21.57
C THR A 650 -3.29 16.65 20.19
N ASN A 651 -2.34 17.59 20.09
CA ASN A 651 -1.70 18.03 18.85
C ASN A 651 -0.29 17.44 18.63
N TRP A 652 0.17 16.52 19.49
CA TRP A 652 1.53 15.99 19.51
C TRP A 652 1.62 14.55 18.94
N ILE A 653 2.60 14.31 18.06
CA ILE A 653 3.02 12.99 17.60
C ILE A 653 4.41 12.70 18.22
N PRO A 654 4.55 11.69 19.08
CA PRO A 654 5.83 11.30 19.67
C PRO A 654 6.85 10.77 18.66
N THR A 655 8.13 11.06 18.86
CA THR A 655 9.25 10.61 17.99
C THR A 655 10.37 9.90 18.74
N PRO A 656 11.11 9.00 18.08
CA PRO A 656 12.27 8.33 18.67
C PRO A 656 13.43 9.29 18.92
N SER A 657 14.03 9.20 20.11
CA SER A 657 15.26 9.90 20.48
C SER A 657 16.30 8.94 21.02
N ALA A 658 17.57 9.36 21.02
CA ALA A 658 18.67 8.59 21.61
C ALA A 658 18.38 8.24 23.07
N ALA A 659 17.94 9.22 23.88
CA ALA A 659 17.61 9.00 25.29
C ALA A 659 16.43 8.03 25.51
N TYR A 660 15.45 8.00 24.60
CA TYR A 660 14.36 7.02 24.67
C TYR A 660 14.87 5.60 24.38
N TYR A 661 15.73 5.44 23.39
CA TYR A 661 16.32 4.12 23.09
C TYR A 661 17.38 3.68 24.08
N GLU A 662 18.14 4.60 24.66
CA GLU A 662 19.02 4.31 25.80
C GLU A 662 18.19 3.69 26.94
N SER A 663 17.04 4.28 27.30
CA SER A 663 16.15 3.75 28.34
C SER A 663 15.50 2.38 28.09
N ILE A 664 15.71 1.76 26.92
CA ILE A 664 15.12 0.45 26.53
C ILE A 664 16.20 -0.56 26.04
N TYR A 665 17.28 -0.05 25.44
CA TYR A 665 18.30 -0.82 24.71
C TYR A 665 19.74 -0.54 25.18
N GLN A 666 19.99 0.26 26.23
CA GLN A 666 21.34 0.48 26.78
C GLN A 666 21.99 -0.81 27.30
N ASP A 667 21.19 -1.69 27.93
CA ASP A 667 21.65 -2.91 28.62
C ASP A 667 21.71 -4.12 27.67
N ASP A 668 21.56 -3.90 26.35
CA ASP A 668 21.47 -5.00 25.39
C ASP A 668 22.77 -5.81 25.30
N GLN A 669 22.61 -7.13 25.25
CA GLN A 669 23.68 -8.10 25.04
C GLN A 669 23.64 -8.68 23.61
N ASP A 670 22.66 -8.28 22.79
CA ASP A 670 22.67 -8.53 21.35
C ASP A 670 23.84 -7.77 20.69
N PRO A 671 24.86 -8.46 20.15
CA PRO A 671 26.05 -7.82 19.59
C PRO A 671 25.81 -7.16 18.22
N ASP A 672 24.66 -7.39 17.57
CA ASP A 672 24.37 -6.82 16.25
C ASP A 672 23.76 -5.40 16.34
N ILE A 673 23.19 -5.00 17.49
CA ILE A 673 22.63 -3.66 17.70
C ILE A 673 23.71 -2.61 17.95
N LYS A 674 23.71 -1.55 17.14
CA LYS A 674 24.65 -0.42 17.25
C LYS A 674 24.04 0.76 17.98
N GLN A 675 24.66 1.15 19.09
CA GLN A 675 24.36 2.40 19.79
C GLN A 675 25.20 3.58 19.26
N PRO A 676 24.64 4.81 19.19
CA PRO A 676 23.24 5.15 19.43
C PRO A 676 22.33 4.74 18.25
N MET A 677 21.18 4.14 18.55
CA MET A 677 20.24 3.65 17.54
C MET A 677 19.71 4.76 16.59
N PRO A 678 19.47 4.49 15.28
CA PRO A 678 19.05 5.50 14.31
C PRO A 678 17.66 6.13 14.54
N THR A 679 17.65 7.35 15.08
CA THR A 679 16.47 8.21 15.26
C THR A 679 15.94 8.88 13.97
N SER A 680 16.28 8.35 12.79
CA SER A 680 15.89 8.96 11.50
C SER A 680 14.38 8.83 11.24
N ILE A 681 13.68 9.96 11.05
CA ILE A 681 12.23 9.98 10.84
C ILE A 681 11.82 10.49 9.45
N ARG A 682 10.61 10.13 9.02
CA ARG A 682 9.92 10.63 7.83
C ARG A 682 8.46 10.95 8.14
N PRO A 683 8.11 12.23 8.28
CA PRO A 683 6.72 12.67 8.21
C PRO A 683 6.14 12.45 6.81
N LEU A 684 4.92 11.90 6.75
CA LEU A 684 4.17 11.64 5.52
C LEU A 684 2.76 12.20 5.67
N ILE A 685 2.37 13.11 4.80
CA ILE A 685 0.96 13.50 4.67
C ILE A 685 0.29 12.59 3.63
N ARG A 686 -0.84 12.02 4.03
CA ARG A 686 -1.76 11.29 3.16
C ARG A 686 -3.02 12.13 2.97
N MET A 687 -3.48 12.27 1.74
CA MET A 687 -4.76 12.90 1.39
C MET A 687 -5.59 11.92 0.58
N TYR A 688 -6.80 11.62 1.05
CA TYR A 688 -7.77 10.78 0.35
C TYR A 688 -8.92 11.65 -0.17
N TYR A 689 -9.35 11.39 -1.41
CA TYR A 689 -10.28 12.24 -2.18
C TYR A 689 -9.91 13.75 -2.15
N PRO A 690 -8.68 14.12 -2.56
CA PRO A 690 -8.25 15.52 -2.64
C PRO A 690 -9.10 16.31 -3.65
N THR A 691 -9.17 17.63 -3.47
CA THR A 691 -9.90 18.52 -4.40
C THR A 691 -9.39 18.38 -5.84
N PRO A 692 -10.27 18.29 -6.86
CA PRO A 692 -9.89 18.23 -8.27
C PRO A 692 -9.02 19.40 -8.73
N GLY A 693 -8.05 19.12 -9.62
CA GLY A 693 -7.10 20.12 -10.14
C GLY A 693 -7.72 21.26 -10.97
N ASN A 694 -9.00 21.18 -11.33
CA ASN A 694 -9.77 22.26 -11.95
C ASN A 694 -10.54 23.13 -10.92
N THR A 695 -10.43 22.83 -9.63
CA THR A 695 -11.09 23.53 -8.52
C THR A 695 -10.01 23.93 -7.50
N PRO A 696 -9.29 25.05 -7.71
CA PRO A 696 -8.25 25.48 -6.78
C PRO A 696 -8.84 26.00 -5.45
N PRO A 697 -8.10 25.93 -4.33
CA PRO A 697 -6.77 25.34 -4.19
C PRO A 697 -6.80 23.80 -4.22
N SER A 698 -5.84 23.21 -4.91
CA SER A 698 -5.74 21.76 -5.13
C SER A 698 -4.27 21.30 -5.18
N ILE A 699 -4.01 20.16 -4.54
CA ILE A 699 -2.73 19.44 -4.65
C ILE A 699 -2.57 18.72 -6.01
N LEU A 700 -3.66 18.55 -6.77
CA LEU A 700 -3.65 17.97 -8.12
C LEU A 700 -3.38 19.00 -9.20
N PRO A 701 -2.66 18.65 -10.28
CA PRO A 701 -2.41 19.55 -11.41
C PRO A 701 -3.68 19.81 -12.23
N PRO A 702 -3.84 21.01 -12.82
CA PRO A 702 -4.96 21.34 -13.70
C PRO A 702 -4.95 20.52 -15.00
N PRO A 703 -6.09 20.03 -15.52
CA PRO A 703 -6.14 19.09 -16.66
C PRO A 703 -5.50 19.56 -17.98
N ASN A 704 -5.33 20.87 -18.16
CA ASN A 704 -4.80 21.51 -19.37
C ASN A 704 -3.74 22.60 -19.07
N GLY A 705 -3.28 22.74 -17.83
CA GLY A 705 -2.38 23.83 -17.42
C GLY A 705 -0.93 23.41 -17.20
N PRO A 706 -0.01 24.38 -16.97
CA PRO A 706 1.36 24.11 -16.55
C PRO A 706 1.42 23.52 -15.13
N LEU A 707 2.61 23.04 -14.72
CA LEU A 707 2.91 22.50 -13.39
C LEU A 707 2.95 23.56 -12.26
N GLN A 708 2.10 24.58 -12.32
CA GLN A 708 1.82 25.46 -11.19
C GLN A 708 0.96 24.69 -10.19
N ALA A 709 1.53 24.40 -9.02
CA ALA A 709 0.75 23.90 -7.89
C ALA A 709 -0.24 25.00 -7.46
N THR A 710 -1.48 24.63 -7.15
CA THR A 710 -2.47 25.59 -6.62
C THR A 710 -2.65 25.47 -5.11
N TYR A 711 -1.99 24.48 -4.50
CA TYR A 711 -1.82 24.30 -3.06
C TYR A 711 -0.40 23.80 -2.77
N VAL A 712 0.21 24.28 -1.68
CA VAL A 712 1.50 23.83 -1.16
C VAL A 712 1.40 23.64 0.35
N PHE A 713 1.80 22.48 0.84
CA PHE A 713 1.85 22.18 2.27
C PHE A 713 2.68 23.19 3.06
N PRO A 714 2.36 23.44 4.35
CA PRO A 714 3.18 24.33 5.17
C PRO A 714 4.61 23.80 5.32
N LYS A 715 5.53 24.71 5.61
CA LYS A 715 6.93 24.34 5.92
C LYS A 715 6.95 23.58 7.25
N LEU A 716 7.68 22.47 7.29
CA LEU A 716 8.06 21.85 8.56
C LEU A 716 9.13 22.73 9.21
N GLU A 717 8.84 23.26 10.39
CA GLU A 717 9.75 24.11 11.15
C GLU A 717 10.38 23.30 12.28
N GLN A 718 11.70 23.10 12.22
CA GLN A 718 12.44 22.72 13.41
C GLN A 718 12.40 23.87 14.41
N VAL A 719 12.07 23.55 15.66
CA VAL A 719 12.08 24.48 16.77
C VAL A 719 13.42 24.29 17.47
N ASN A 720 14.24 25.35 17.48
CA ASN A 720 15.42 25.37 18.34
C ASN A 720 14.94 25.22 19.78
N ALA A 721 15.53 24.31 20.55
CA ALA A 721 15.26 24.22 21.98
C ALA A 721 15.54 25.59 22.65
N PRO A 722 14.81 25.95 23.72
CA PRO A 722 15.33 26.91 24.68
C PRO A 722 16.75 26.50 25.07
N ALA A 723 17.64 27.47 25.27
CA ALA A 723 18.88 27.18 25.99
C ALA A 723 18.50 26.69 27.41
N PRO A 724 19.20 25.68 27.96
CA PRO A 724 18.92 25.15 29.29
C PRO A 724 19.18 26.17 30.40
#